data_AF-A0A6N2QZQ8-F1
#
_entry.id   AF-A0A6N2QZQ8-F1
#
_cell.length_a   1.000
_cell.length_b   1.000
_cell.length_c   1.000
_cell.angle_alpha   90.00
_cell.angle_beta   90.00
_cell.angle_gamma   90.00
#
_symmetry.space_group_name_H-M   'P 1'
#
loop_
_entity.id
_entity.type
_entity.pdbx_description
1 polymer ?
#
loop_
_entity_poly.entity_id
_entity_poly.type
_entity_poly.pdbx_seq_one_letter_code
_entity_poly.pdbx_strand_id
1 'polypeptide(L)'
;MSVIFGNLCSAAAILLIVMGMWTEGGIAFVQVPERLPECPVRFIRGTLVAQDGAIWAVGERESVYRLQVGDRAYEKSWLNMDYYSGFPKGKNFTCIAEDRQGRIWVGTDDSGVAVFNGREWKTYDRGNALNGEHVYALAVSPVSGEVAVATSGGVSVYDPGNDSWKALDRSTGLVEDQAASAGFDARGNLWLAYACGGISYSPRKSGYMQWKNVQAPWYWDSKQFARQPYQPYGDGLPSNICNVLACTEKDQVLVGTWSGLAYSNGISSWRFLRGRDYARKNSNLYGSAARKTAVPGEGNAKMLSEDFVSSILRQGKDIFIGYRTQGVDVLDAERMTVRRRIRQGLENVDVSSLLVLGDGSVWAGTYGRGFVSLKKGSLSYQLDRKQQDDEIVFPSPARMEDSAAVLRRLEKLGADAHAGKSIVFRGEDWSTKGDWCGRYGLTRATLCAMNAPMNNSEFKAKQLPVRMETSAEDPKWKRVYPCYWIQGLMGLNRNQGDGLRWWVQSANVAGNRNVLFDPSDSTRTEAEWDDHGEVYPSFVDGPGIWVAVEVPEGVHEIALYFYNPNGYLQHESRRDYVVEARRHPFSSSIQSLFDNKADIEIGNRTKKGKTLAASMEQWQSFPVEARTRVSRFAGSGVYKRFMCRKGGVYLFHVCRNGSFNTILNGVFINALLPLEMRTPDELPYYVDGLFAGIIPSPERVHSSVAGPEEKVLLNQLLTLQYQPRYVTPAGSSCLNRYILSSFREAVEGKKKSRCLEDWFQWEARIYSPDVRSSFDQTMAAAWDQCQIYYPDLRSRECVPNAPGTIPFSVNEVYLMDKLDIDWRQYRDDAEQPPVKSVQEMKKHLEHESQKKTTT
;
A
#
# COMPACT_ATOMS: atom_id res chain seq x y z
N MET A 1 -73.10 27.07 40.34
CA MET A 1 -72.08 27.01 39.28
C MET A 1 -70.72 27.33 39.90
N SER A 2 -69.77 26.39 39.79
CA SER A 2 -68.29 26.52 39.86
C SER A 2 -67.70 27.61 40.78
N VAL A 3 -67.22 27.32 42.01
CA VAL A 3 -65.99 26.59 42.41
C VAL A 3 -64.66 27.33 42.12
N ILE A 4 -64.16 27.99 43.17
CA ILE A 4 -62.77 28.10 43.68
C ILE A 4 -61.69 28.68 42.76
N PHE A 5 -61.25 29.91 43.06
CA PHE A 5 -59.83 30.33 42.95
C PHE A 5 -59.53 31.37 44.03
N GLY A 6 -58.90 30.93 45.12
CA GLY A 6 -58.42 31.77 46.20
C GLY A 6 -57.01 31.31 46.61
N ASN A 7 -56.05 32.23 46.45
CA ASN A 7 -54.78 32.33 47.17
C ASN A 7 -53.98 31.05 47.45
N LEU A 8 -53.10 30.71 46.51
CA LEU A 8 -51.85 29.97 46.75
C LEU A 8 -50.81 30.37 45.67
N CYS A 9 -50.30 31.59 45.76
CA CYS A 9 -49.26 32.12 44.84
C CYS A 9 -47.98 32.58 45.57
N SER A 10 -47.69 32.00 46.73
CA SER A 10 -46.48 32.32 47.51
C SER A 10 -45.64 31.11 47.92
N ALA A 11 -45.85 29.94 47.29
CA ALA A 11 -45.02 28.74 47.49
C ALA A 11 -44.47 28.10 46.20
N ALA A 12 -44.79 28.62 45.02
CA ALA A 12 -44.34 28.07 43.73
C ALA A 12 -43.07 28.74 43.16
N ALA A 13 -42.58 29.82 43.76
CA ALA A 13 -41.37 30.52 43.32
C ALA A 13 -40.06 29.99 43.95
N ILE A 14 -40.13 28.98 44.83
CA ILE A 14 -38.96 28.33 45.46
C ILE A 14 -38.74 26.89 44.96
N LEU A 15 -39.60 26.38 44.05
CA LEU A 15 -39.48 25.03 43.48
C LEU A 15 -39.08 25.00 41.99
N LEU A 16 -38.65 26.14 41.44
CA LEU A 16 -38.12 26.29 40.07
C LEU A 16 -36.70 26.88 40.02
N ILE A 17 -35.93 26.76 41.12
CA ILE A 17 -34.51 27.14 41.19
C ILE A 17 -33.63 25.94 41.61
N VAL A 18 -34.09 24.69 41.42
CA VAL A 18 -33.29 23.48 41.72
C VAL A 18 -32.98 22.62 40.48
N MET A 19 -33.42 23.00 39.28
CA MET A 19 -32.93 22.38 38.04
C MET A 19 -32.16 23.41 37.22
N GLY A 20 -30.87 23.54 37.52
CA GLY A 20 -29.99 24.45 36.78
C GLY A 20 -28.65 24.78 37.43
N MET A 21 -28.32 24.20 38.59
CA MET A 21 -26.93 24.24 39.08
C MET A 21 -26.18 23.05 38.48
N TRP A 22 -25.50 23.30 37.36
CA TRP A 22 -24.37 22.47 36.97
C TRP A 22 -23.33 22.61 38.08
N THR A 23 -23.17 21.55 38.86
CA THR A 23 -22.00 21.43 39.71
C THR A 23 -20.82 21.11 38.80
N GLU A 24 -19.83 22.01 38.75
CA GLU A 24 -18.49 21.62 38.30
C GLU A 24 -18.08 20.41 39.14
N GLY A 25 -17.91 19.25 38.50
CA GLY A 25 -17.57 17.98 39.15
C GLY A 25 -18.72 16.98 39.37
N GLY A 26 -19.89 17.15 38.74
CA GLY A 26 -20.95 16.15 38.78
C GLY A 26 -20.53 14.78 38.21
N ILE A 27 -20.64 13.72 39.00
CA ILE A 27 -20.42 12.33 38.58
C ILE A 27 -21.48 11.96 37.53
N ALA A 28 -21.08 11.88 36.26
CA ALA A 28 -21.94 11.38 35.18
C ALA A 28 -21.74 9.86 35.04
N PHE A 29 -22.82 9.10 35.24
CA PHE A 29 -22.86 7.68 34.89
C PHE A 29 -23.35 7.52 33.45
N VAL A 30 -22.76 6.60 32.72
CA VAL A 30 -23.16 6.23 31.36
C VAL A 30 -23.72 4.82 31.36
N GLN A 31 -24.94 4.65 30.88
CA GLN A 31 -25.49 3.31 30.61
C GLN A 31 -24.96 2.76 29.28
N VAL A 32 -24.50 1.52 29.29
CA VAL A 32 -24.08 0.80 28.09
C VAL A 32 -25.22 -0.13 27.64
N PRO A 33 -25.70 -0.02 26.39
CA PRO A 33 -26.75 -0.91 25.91
C PRO A 33 -26.21 -2.35 25.79
N GLU A 34 -27.05 -3.35 26.09
CA GLU A 34 -26.66 -4.76 25.97
C GLU A 34 -26.22 -5.16 24.55
N ARG A 35 -26.67 -4.40 23.55
CA ARG A 35 -26.26 -4.50 22.15
C ARG A 35 -25.96 -3.11 21.61
N LEU A 36 -24.80 -2.95 20.97
CA LEU A 36 -24.51 -1.76 20.19
C LEU A 36 -25.41 -1.73 18.93
N PRO A 37 -25.84 -0.55 18.48
CA PRO A 37 -26.48 -0.41 17.18
C PRO A 37 -25.53 -0.89 16.07
N GLU A 38 -26.10 -1.40 14.97
CA GLU A 38 -25.31 -1.88 13.84
C GLU A 38 -24.39 -0.76 13.32
N CYS A 39 -23.08 -1.04 13.29
CA CYS A 39 -22.10 -0.08 12.82
C CYS A 39 -22.15 0.01 11.29
N PRO A 40 -22.30 1.21 10.72
CA PRO A 40 -22.26 1.40 9.28
C PRO A 40 -20.93 0.96 8.65
N VAL A 41 -19.83 1.06 9.40
CA VAL A 41 -18.53 0.56 8.96
C VAL A 41 -18.52 -0.97 8.99
N ARG A 42 -18.67 -1.59 7.82
CA ARG A 42 -18.63 -3.05 7.70
C ARG A 42 -17.22 -3.61 7.77
N PHE A 43 -16.27 -2.96 7.08
CA PHE A 43 -14.87 -3.40 6.97
C PHE A 43 -14.00 -2.66 7.99
N ILE A 44 -14.25 -2.89 9.28
CA ILE A 44 -13.58 -2.18 10.37
C ILE A 44 -12.08 -2.44 10.32
N ARG A 45 -11.29 -1.38 10.48
CA ARG A 45 -9.81 -1.41 10.52
C ARG A 45 -9.25 -0.88 11.82
N GLY A 46 -9.91 0.10 12.41
CA GLY A 46 -9.55 0.66 13.69
C GLY A 46 -10.79 0.99 14.50
N THR A 47 -10.67 0.83 15.81
CA THR A 47 -11.70 1.20 16.77
C THR A 47 -11.05 1.91 17.94
N LEU A 48 -11.80 2.82 18.55
CA LEU A 48 -11.32 3.63 19.67
C LEU A 48 -12.49 3.90 20.62
N VAL A 49 -12.21 3.88 21.92
CA VAL A 49 -13.07 4.49 22.93
C VAL A 49 -12.38 5.77 23.34
N ALA A 50 -12.99 6.90 23.01
CA ALA A 50 -12.45 8.22 23.34
C ALA A 50 -12.67 8.57 24.82
N GLN A 51 -11.96 9.57 25.31
CA GLN A 51 -12.04 10.05 26.70
C GLN A 51 -13.44 10.50 27.09
N ASP A 52 -14.23 10.98 26.12
CA ASP A 52 -15.62 11.37 26.31
C ASP A 52 -16.62 10.18 26.38
N GLY A 53 -16.11 8.95 26.27
CA GLY A 53 -16.86 7.71 26.25
C GLY A 53 -17.44 7.31 24.89
N ALA A 54 -17.23 8.12 23.85
CA ALA A 54 -17.71 7.81 22.51
C ALA A 54 -16.90 6.66 21.89
N ILE A 55 -17.61 5.79 21.18
CA ILE A 55 -17.01 4.71 20.40
C ILE A 55 -16.81 5.21 18.97
N TRP A 56 -15.61 5.07 18.46
CA TRP A 56 -15.27 5.40 17.08
C TRP A 56 -14.93 4.15 16.29
N ALA A 57 -15.35 4.11 15.04
CA ALA A 57 -15.03 3.07 14.09
C ALA A 57 -14.57 3.67 12.77
N VAL A 58 -13.48 3.13 12.24
CA VAL A 58 -12.92 3.52 10.94
C VAL A 58 -12.66 2.27 10.10
N GLY A 59 -12.78 2.40 8.78
CA GLY A 59 -12.62 1.26 7.88
C GLY A 59 -12.55 1.64 6.42
N GLU A 60 -12.79 0.65 5.58
CA GLU A 60 -12.72 0.77 4.11
C GLU A 60 -14.12 0.96 3.50
N ARG A 61 -14.20 1.66 2.35
CA ARG A 61 -15.42 2.06 1.60
C ARG A 61 -16.43 2.96 2.31
N GLU A 62 -16.32 3.07 3.62
CA GLU A 62 -17.21 3.83 4.49
C GLU A 62 -16.49 5.05 5.06
N SER A 63 -17.22 5.87 5.80
CA SER A 63 -16.68 7.01 6.50
C SER A 63 -16.08 6.64 7.88
N VAL A 64 -15.66 7.66 8.63
CA VAL A 64 -15.42 7.59 10.07
C VAL A 64 -16.76 7.74 10.77
N TYR A 65 -17.08 6.84 11.70
CA TYR A 65 -18.31 6.92 12.47
C TYR A 65 -18.05 7.01 13.97
N ARG A 66 -18.87 7.82 14.64
CA ARG A 66 -18.84 8.06 16.08
C ARG A 66 -20.19 7.67 16.69
N LEU A 67 -20.18 6.86 17.74
CA LEU A 67 -21.35 6.53 18.54
C LEU A 67 -21.16 7.12 19.94
N GLN A 68 -22.00 8.10 20.29
CA GLN A 68 -22.08 8.55 21.68
C GLN A 68 -22.79 7.49 22.51
N VAL A 69 -22.21 7.11 23.65
CA VAL A 69 -22.86 6.25 24.63
C VAL A 69 -23.32 7.12 25.81
N GLY A 70 -24.63 7.10 26.13
CA GLY A 70 -25.24 7.92 27.18
C GLY A 70 -26.76 7.68 27.38
N ASP A 71 -27.37 8.43 28.32
CA ASP A 71 -28.74 8.25 28.83
C ASP A 71 -29.87 8.87 27.98
N ARG A 72 -29.57 9.66 26.93
CA ARG A 72 -30.61 10.33 26.11
C ARG A 72 -30.95 9.54 24.84
N ALA A 73 -32.21 9.61 24.41
CA ALA A 73 -32.75 8.89 23.25
C ALA A 73 -32.07 9.21 21.89
N TYR A 74 -31.32 10.31 21.79
CA TYR A 74 -30.53 10.68 20.60
C TYR A 74 -29.12 10.04 20.56
N GLU A 75 -28.75 9.25 21.58
CA GLU A 75 -27.42 8.65 21.80
C GLU A 75 -27.40 7.15 21.44
N LYS A 76 -28.13 6.75 20.39
CA LYS A 76 -28.27 5.34 19.98
C LYS A 76 -27.97 5.06 18.51
N SER A 77 -27.44 6.02 17.76
CA SER A 77 -27.07 5.83 16.35
C SER A 77 -25.67 6.32 16.06
N TRP A 78 -25.06 5.72 15.04
CA TRP A 78 -23.75 6.11 14.55
C TRP A 78 -23.84 7.40 13.75
N LEU A 79 -23.06 8.39 14.15
CA LEU A 79 -22.89 9.66 13.47
C LEU A 79 -21.77 9.53 12.45
N ASN A 80 -22.09 9.71 11.17
CA ASN A 80 -21.09 9.81 10.11
C ASN A 80 -20.31 11.13 10.31
N MET A 81 -18.99 11.12 10.30
CA MET A 81 -18.17 12.30 10.56
C MET A 81 -17.80 13.12 9.30
N ASP A 82 -18.30 12.75 8.13
CA ASP A 82 -18.01 13.40 6.84
C ASP A 82 -18.73 14.74 6.59
N TYR A 83 -19.67 15.11 7.46
CA TYR A 83 -20.37 16.40 7.38
C TYR A 83 -19.52 17.56 7.89
N TYR A 84 -18.48 17.27 8.68
CA TYR A 84 -17.56 18.30 9.16
C TYR A 84 -16.62 18.76 8.05
N SER A 85 -16.30 20.05 8.04
CA SER A 85 -15.36 20.64 7.08
C SER A 85 -14.00 19.95 7.13
N GLY A 86 -13.34 19.88 5.97
CA GLY A 86 -11.99 19.31 5.84
C GLY A 86 -11.91 17.78 5.86
N PHE A 87 -13.03 17.05 5.97
CA PHE A 87 -13.01 15.59 5.99
C PHE A 87 -12.44 15.01 4.68
N PRO A 88 -11.51 14.04 4.73
CA PRO A 88 -10.91 13.45 3.55
C PRO A 88 -11.85 12.43 2.87
N LYS A 89 -12.76 12.93 2.02
CA LYS A 89 -13.76 12.10 1.33
C LYS A 89 -13.14 11.11 0.34
N GLY A 90 -13.78 9.95 0.20
CA GLY A 90 -13.39 8.90 -0.76
C GLY A 90 -12.09 8.19 -0.43
N LYS A 91 -11.69 8.17 0.85
CA LYS A 91 -10.46 7.54 1.36
C LYS A 91 -10.79 6.31 2.18
N ASN A 92 -9.86 5.35 2.20
CA ASN A 92 -9.91 4.24 3.13
C ASN A 92 -9.16 4.62 4.41
N PHE A 93 -9.76 4.34 5.56
CA PHE A 93 -9.19 4.67 6.86
C PHE A 93 -8.57 3.43 7.52
N THR A 94 -7.33 3.57 7.97
CA THR A 94 -6.48 2.42 8.35
C THR A 94 -6.39 2.20 9.85
N CYS A 95 -6.41 3.27 10.63
CA CYS A 95 -6.22 3.27 12.08
C CYS A 95 -6.75 4.57 12.70
N ILE A 96 -6.97 4.55 14.02
CA ILE A 96 -7.51 5.69 14.78
C ILE A 96 -6.86 5.75 16.16
N ALA A 97 -6.61 6.97 16.66
CA ALA A 97 -6.15 7.22 18.02
C ALA A 97 -6.66 8.59 18.51
N GLU A 98 -6.78 8.74 19.83
CA GLU A 98 -7.04 10.03 20.47
C GLU A 98 -5.79 10.50 21.21
N ASP A 99 -5.42 11.76 21.02
CA ASP A 99 -4.30 12.34 21.76
C ASP A 99 -4.71 12.94 23.12
N ARG A 100 -3.72 13.39 23.88
CA ARG A 100 -3.95 13.97 25.22
C ARG A 100 -4.68 15.30 25.23
N GLN A 101 -4.82 15.95 24.08
CA GLN A 101 -5.57 17.19 23.94
C GLN A 101 -7.03 16.92 23.54
N GLY A 102 -7.41 15.66 23.29
CA GLY A 102 -8.77 15.29 22.85
C GLY A 102 -8.95 15.30 21.33
N ARG A 103 -7.87 15.45 20.55
CA ARG A 103 -7.96 15.39 19.08
C ARG A 103 -8.05 13.94 18.64
N ILE A 104 -8.88 13.67 17.63
CA ILE A 104 -9.01 12.35 17.02
C ILE A 104 -8.15 12.32 15.76
N TRP A 105 -7.18 11.40 15.73
CA TRP A 105 -6.27 11.18 14.62
C TRP A 105 -6.71 9.93 13.87
N VAL A 106 -6.87 10.03 12.55
CA VAL A 106 -7.27 8.93 11.69
C VAL A 106 -6.29 8.79 10.53
N GLY A 107 -5.66 7.62 10.41
CA GLY A 107 -4.76 7.30 9.31
C GLY A 107 -5.51 6.95 8.03
N THR A 108 -4.94 7.29 6.88
CA THR A 108 -5.48 6.94 5.55
C THR A 108 -4.50 6.06 4.77
N ASP A 109 -4.99 5.43 3.71
CA ASP A 109 -4.19 4.58 2.82
C ASP A 109 -3.31 5.36 1.83
N ASP A 110 -3.67 6.59 1.46
CA ASP A 110 -2.99 7.34 0.39
C ASP A 110 -2.83 8.86 0.65
N SER A 111 -3.30 9.40 1.77
CA SER A 111 -3.43 10.85 2.03
C SER A 111 -2.88 11.30 3.38
N GLY A 112 -2.08 10.48 4.04
CA GLY A 112 -1.51 10.79 5.36
C GLY A 112 -2.52 10.63 6.49
N VAL A 113 -2.49 11.54 7.46
CA VAL A 113 -3.32 11.49 8.67
C VAL A 113 -4.28 12.68 8.72
N ALA A 114 -5.55 12.41 9.00
CA ALA A 114 -6.57 13.42 9.25
C ALA A 114 -6.80 13.58 10.75
N VAL A 115 -6.84 14.82 11.22
CA VAL A 115 -7.00 15.16 12.63
C VAL A 115 -8.30 15.95 12.80
N PHE A 116 -9.16 15.53 13.72
CA PHE A 116 -10.38 16.22 14.12
C PHE A 116 -10.16 16.89 15.47
N ASN A 117 -10.46 18.19 15.55
CA ASN A 117 -10.31 18.96 16.78
C ASN A 117 -11.61 19.16 17.57
N GLY A 118 -12.67 18.44 17.21
CA GLY A 118 -14.02 18.63 17.78
C GLY A 118 -14.94 19.50 16.92
N ARG A 119 -14.40 20.27 15.96
CA ARG A 119 -15.18 21.16 15.08
C ARG A 119 -14.96 20.90 13.60
N GLU A 120 -13.74 20.62 13.20
CA GLU A 120 -13.38 20.39 11.80
C GLU A 120 -12.20 19.42 11.68
N TRP A 121 -11.90 19.03 10.43
CA TRP A 121 -10.81 18.15 10.09
C TRP A 121 -9.67 18.91 9.40
N LYS A 122 -8.44 18.47 9.66
CA LYS A 122 -7.24 18.91 8.94
C LYS A 122 -6.36 17.73 8.57
N THR A 123 -5.84 17.71 7.35
CA THR A 123 -4.99 16.62 6.85
C THR A 123 -3.51 17.00 6.88
N TYR A 124 -2.69 16.06 7.33
CA TYR A 124 -1.23 16.13 7.33
C TYR A 124 -0.67 15.01 6.47
N ASP A 125 0.13 15.37 5.47
CA ASP A 125 0.60 14.48 4.42
C ASP A 125 2.09 14.73 4.11
N ARG A 126 2.56 14.18 2.99
CA ARG A 126 3.93 14.38 2.49
C ARG A 126 4.23 15.82 2.07
N GLY A 127 3.23 16.62 1.76
CA GLY A 127 3.39 18.03 1.45
C GLY A 127 3.75 18.86 2.67
N ASN A 128 3.23 18.52 3.85
CA ASN A 128 3.26 19.46 4.98
C ASN A 128 3.81 18.91 6.32
N ALA A 129 3.88 17.59 6.53
CA ALA A 129 4.34 17.05 7.82
C ALA A 129 5.00 15.67 7.76
N LEU A 130 4.43 14.72 7.02
CA LEU A 130 4.80 13.31 7.07
C LEU A 130 5.89 12.93 6.06
N ASN A 131 6.65 11.87 6.31
CA ASN A 131 7.60 11.33 5.31
C ASN A 131 6.98 10.32 4.32
N GLY A 132 5.75 9.89 4.58
CA GLY A 132 5.03 8.90 3.78
C GLY A 132 3.52 9.15 3.82
N GLU A 133 2.82 8.63 2.83
CA GLU A 133 1.40 8.88 2.57
C GLU A 133 0.46 7.80 3.12
N HIS A 134 0.90 6.54 3.16
CA HIS A 134 0.10 5.46 3.73
C HIS A 134 0.38 5.37 5.21
N VAL A 135 -0.65 5.48 6.06
CA VAL A 135 -0.49 5.37 7.52
C VAL A 135 -0.82 3.95 7.96
N TYR A 136 0.15 3.25 8.56
CA TYR A 136 -0.02 1.89 9.07
C TYR A 136 -0.57 1.86 10.49
N ALA A 137 -0.09 2.79 11.33
CA ALA A 137 -0.41 2.79 12.75
C ALA A 137 -0.25 4.19 13.38
N LEU A 138 -1.04 4.40 14.42
CA LEU A 138 -0.97 5.56 15.30
C LEU A 138 -0.71 5.08 16.73
N ALA A 139 0.14 5.78 17.46
CA ALA A 139 0.37 5.54 18.87
C ALA A 139 0.53 6.86 19.62
N VAL A 140 -0.04 6.94 20.82
CA VAL A 140 0.05 8.14 21.67
C VAL A 140 0.83 7.78 22.93
N SER A 141 1.82 8.58 23.26
CA SER A 141 2.66 8.36 24.43
C SER A 141 1.89 8.62 25.72
N PRO A 142 1.80 7.62 26.62
CA PRO A 142 1.14 7.79 27.92
C PRO A 142 1.99 8.63 28.89
N VAL A 143 3.15 9.13 28.49
CA VAL A 143 3.99 9.98 29.34
C VAL A 143 3.98 11.42 28.84
N SER A 144 4.22 11.62 27.54
CA SER A 144 4.44 12.96 26.95
C SER A 144 3.27 13.48 26.14
N GLY A 145 2.34 12.62 25.72
CA GLY A 145 1.35 12.98 24.71
C GLY A 145 1.91 13.06 23.28
N GLU A 146 3.18 12.71 23.05
CA GLU A 146 3.75 12.58 21.71
C GLU A 146 2.93 11.60 20.86
N VAL A 147 2.66 11.95 19.61
CA VAL A 147 1.89 11.13 18.68
C VAL A 147 2.82 10.57 17.61
N ALA A 148 3.01 9.26 17.58
CA ALA A 148 3.78 8.58 16.54
C ALA A 148 2.85 8.14 15.41
N VAL A 149 3.15 8.62 14.20
CA VAL A 149 2.46 8.28 12.94
C VAL A 149 3.39 7.41 12.10
N ALA A 150 3.14 6.11 12.07
CA ALA A 150 3.90 5.15 11.26
C ALA A 150 3.37 5.15 9.82
N THR A 151 4.24 5.40 8.84
CA THR A 151 3.88 5.58 7.44
C THR A 151 4.71 4.74 6.46
N SER A 152 4.39 4.81 5.16
CA SER A 152 5.21 4.24 4.07
C SER A 152 6.65 4.80 3.99
N GLY A 153 6.93 5.92 4.66
CA GLY A 153 8.22 6.61 4.65
C GLY A 153 8.93 6.66 6.00
N GLY A 154 8.56 5.81 6.96
CA GLY A 154 9.13 5.78 8.31
C GLY A 154 8.11 6.20 9.36
N VAL A 155 8.54 6.81 10.46
CA VAL A 155 7.68 7.28 11.55
C VAL A 155 7.83 8.78 11.72
N SER A 156 6.72 9.52 11.68
CA SER A 156 6.68 10.94 12.01
C SER A 156 6.12 11.10 13.42
N VAL A 157 6.89 11.70 14.32
CA VAL A 157 6.49 11.91 15.72
C VAL A 157 6.16 13.38 15.93
N TYR A 158 4.90 13.67 16.29
CA TYR A 158 4.46 15.00 16.68
C TYR A 158 4.63 15.18 18.19
N ASP A 159 5.35 16.23 18.58
CA ASP A 159 5.52 16.66 19.97
C ASP A 159 4.59 17.84 20.25
N PRO A 160 3.48 17.63 20.99
CA PRO A 160 2.55 18.69 21.33
C PRO A 160 3.13 19.75 22.27
N GLY A 161 4.20 19.45 23.01
CA GLY A 161 4.82 20.40 23.94
C GLY A 161 5.59 21.52 23.23
N ASN A 162 6.14 21.21 22.05
CA ASN A 162 6.91 22.15 21.23
C ASN A 162 6.23 22.49 19.89
N ASP A 163 5.05 21.93 19.62
CA ASP A 163 4.34 22.01 18.34
C ASP A 163 5.27 21.74 17.14
N SER A 164 5.91 20.57 17.18
CA SER A 164 6.96 20.21 16.23
C SER A 164 6.89 18.76 15.79
N TRP A 165 7.45 18.48 14.62
CA TRP A 165 7.47 17.15 14.03
C TRP A 165 8.90 16.65 13.90
N LYS A 166 9.09 15.37 14.22
CA LYS A 166 10.36 14.66 14.04
C LYS A 166 10.18 13.47 13.13
N ALA A 167 11.04 13.36 12.12
CA ALA A 167 10.99 12.27 11.16
C ALA A 167 12.07 11.20 11.43
N LEU A 168 11.63 9.94 11.52
CA LEU A 168 12.45 8.77 11.78
C LEU A 168 12.34 7.82 10.56
N ASP A 169 13.45 7.39 9.98
CA ASP A 169 13.51 6.43 8.87
C ASP A 169 14.82 5.61 8.93
N ARG A 170 15.11 4.80 7.91
CA ARG A 170 16.37 4.03 7.87
C ARG A 170 17.63 4.91 7.96
N SER A 171 17.59 6.16 7.52
CA SER A 171 18.72 7.11 7.65
C SER A 171 18.94 7.60 9.09
N THR A 172 17.95 7.41 9.97
CA THR A 172 18.03 7.67 11.41
C THR A 172 18.14 6.39 12.25
N GLY A 173 18.35 5.23 11.62
CA GLY A 173 18.61 3.97 12.30
C GLY A 173 17.42 3.00 12.40
N LEU A 174 16.28 3.27 11.76
CA LEU A 174 15.22 2.26 11.64
C LEU A 174 15.71 1.06 10.83
N VAL A 175 15.24 -0.14 11.17
CA VAL A 175 15.49 -1.36 10.38
C VAL A 175 14.77 -1.30 9.03
N GLU A 176 13.54 -0.79 9.06
CA GLU A 176 12.64 -0.69 7.92
C GLU A 176 11.79 0.58 8.06
N ASP A 177 11.35 1.16 6.94
CA ASP A 177 10.46 2.32 6.96
C ASP A 177 8.99 1.92 7.25
N GLN A 178 8.60 0.68 6.96
CA GLN A 178 7.25 0.15 7.11
C GLN A 178 7.02 -0.43 8.51
N ALA A 179 6.70 0.42 9.47
CA ALA A 179 6.23 -0.03 10.79
C ALA A 179 4.74 -0.41 10.71
N ALA A 180 4.44 -1.70 10.64
CA ALA A 180 3.07 -2.23 10.58
C ALA A 180 2.26 -1.95 11.86
N SER A 181 2.94 -1.77 12.99
CA SER A 181 2.35 -1.36 14.26
C SER A 181 3.36 -0.58 15.10
N ALA A 182 2.86 0.35 15.90
CA ALA A 182 3.65 1.17 16.80
C ALA A 182 2.96 1.23 18.17
N GLY A 183 3.75 1.44 19.22
CA GLY A 183 3.22 1.60 20.57
C GLY A 183 4.24 2.26 21.49
N PHE A 184 3.74 2.89 22.55
CA PHE A 184 4.57 3.39 23.63
C PHE A 184 4.42 2.50 24.86
N ASP A 185 5.53 2.19 25.53
CA ASP A 185 5.48 1.56 26.84
C ASP A 185 5.15 2.59 27.95
N ALA A 186 4.93 2.10 29.17
CA ALA A 186 4.60 2.94 30.32
C ALA A 186 5.70 3.96 30.69
N ARG A 187 6.91 3.81 30.14
CA ARG A 187 8.05 4.72 30.32
C ARG A 187 8.17 5.74 29.19
N GLY A 188 7.27 5.68 28.19
CA GLY A 188 7.26 6.56 27.02
C GLY A 188 8.27 6.17 25.95
N ASN A 189 8.85 4.97 26.01
CA ASN A 189 9.74 4.51 24.95
C ASN A 189 8.92 4.04 23.75
N LEU A 190 9.47 4.26 22.55
CA LEU A 190 8.81 3.91 21.30
C LEU A 190 9.19 2.49 20.89
N TRP A 191 8.16 1.67 20.64
CA TRP A 191 8.27 0.33 20.10
C TRP A 191 7.65 0.29 18.72
N LEU A 192 8.35 -0.35 17.78
CA LEU A 192 7.92 -0.52 16.39
C LEU A 192 7.93 -2.01 16.05
N ALA A 193 6.87 -2.50 15.43
CA ALA A 193 6.82 -3.82 14.82
C ALA A 193 6.67 -3.65 13.31
N TYR A 194 7.66 -4.13 12.56
CA TYR A 194 7.78 -3.86 11.13
C TYR A 194 7.05 -4.88 10.27
N ALA A 195 6.72 -4.46 9.05
CA ALA A 195 6.09 -5.31 8.06
C ALA A 195 6.96 -6.53 7.71
N CYS A 196 8.29 -6.40 7.72
CA CYS A 196 9.24 -7.48 7.44
C CYS A 196 10.49 -7.46 8.33
N GLY A 197 10.72 -6.38 9.09
CA GLY A 197 11.93 -6.09 9.86
C GLY A 197 11.97 -6.61 11.29
N GLY A 198 10.95 -7.30 11.80
CA GLY A 198 10.87 -7.71 13.21
C GLY A 198 10.49 -6.54 14.12
N ILE A 199 11.14 -6.42 15.27
CA ILE A 199 10.80 -5.41 16.29
C ILE A 199 11.98 -4.48 16.54
N SER A 200 11.68 -3.20 16.76
CA SER A 200 12.65 -2.24 17.27
C SER A 200 12.10 -1.44 18.45
N TYR A 201 13.04 -0.95 19.25
CA TYR A 201 12.80 -0.15 20.44
C TYR A 201 13.76 1.02 20.47
N SER A 202 13.26 2.20 20.86
CA SER A 202 14.10 3.34 21.18
C SER A 202 13.68 4.07 22.45
N PRO A 203 14.61 4.35 23.37
CA PRO A 203 14.31 5.14 24.56
C PRO A 203 13.96 6.58 24.21
N ARG A 204 12.94 7.14 24.89
CA ARG A 204 12.60 8.57 24.77
C ARG A 204 13.76 9.49 25.08
N LYS A 205 14.58 9.13 26.08
CA LYS A 205 15.78 9.90 26.49
C LYS A 205 16.82 10.07 25.37
N SER A 206 16.82 9.18 24.38
CA SER A 206 17.69 9.30 23.19
C SER A 206 17.10 10.22 22.11
N GLY A 207 15.90 10.76 22.34
CA GLY A 207 15.09 11.40 21.31
C GLY A 207 14.75 10.44 20.16
N TYR A 208 14.61 9.14 20.42
CA TYR A 208 14.36 8.13 19.40
C TYR A 208 15.48 7.96 18.34
N MET A 209 16.74 8.21 18.73
CA MET A 209 17.90 8.10 17.84
C MET A 209 18.80 6.88 18.12
N GLN A 210 18.50 6.12 19.17
CA GLN A 210 19.23 4.90 19.53
C GLN A 210 18.29 3.70 19.48
N TRP A 211 18.52 2.80 18.53
CA TRP A 211 17.64 1.68 18.27
C TRP A 211 18.23 0.35 18.73
N LYS A 212 17.40 -0.46 19.37
CA LYS A 212 17.67 -1.87 19.64
C LYS A 212 16.68 -2.70 18.85
N ASN A 213 17.19 -3.73 18.16
CA ASN A 213 16.43 -4.50 17.18
C ASN A 213 16.38 -5.96 17.60
N VAL A 214 15.25 -6.61 17.37
CA VAL A 214 15.04 -8.04 17.60
C VAL A 214 14.47 -8.63 16.32
N GLN A 215 15.20 -9.56 15.74
CA GLN A 215 14.81 -10.23 14.51
C GLN A 215 14.84 -11.74 14.71
N ALA A 216 13.84 -12.41 14.17
CA ALA A 216 13.82 -13.85 14.03
C ALA A 216 14.93 -14.29 13.06
N PRO A 217 15.65 -15.39 13.35
CA PRO A 217 16.70 -15.90 12.46
C PRO A 217 16.13 -16.46 11.14
N TRP A 218 14.82 -16.67 11.05
CA TRP A 218 14.11 -17.25 9.89
C TRP A 218 13.97 -16.30 8.69
N TYR A 219 14.83 -15.27 8.63
CA TYR A 219 14.83 -14.21 7.62
C TYR A 219 15.14 -14.77 6.22
N TRP A 220 15.96 -15.81 6.15
CA TRP A 220 16.28 -16.64 4.99
C TRP A 220 17.21 -17.78 5.48
N ASP A 221 16.86 -19.04 5.24
CA ASP A 221 17.70 -20.18 5.59
C ASP A 221 17.93 -21.09 4.37
N SER A 222 19.15 -21.06 3.82
CA SER A 222 19.60 -21.89 2.68
C SER A 222 19.69 -23.38 2.96
N LYS A 223 19.58 -23.77 4.23
CA LYS A 223 19.64 -25.17 4.69
C LYS A 223 18.25 -25.71 5.06
N GLN A 224 17.33 -24.84 5.49
CA GLN A 224 16.00 -25.25 5.97
C GLN A 224 14.87 -24.93 4.99
N PHE A 225 15.05 -23.95 4.09
CA PHE A 225 14.01 -23.42 3.18
C PHE A 225 12.70 -23.01 3.88
N ALA A 226 12.68 -22.93 5.21
CA ALA A 226 11.54 -22.51 6.01
C ALA A 226 11.70 -21.05 6.43
N ARG A 227 10.60 -20.31 6.36
CA ARG A 227 10.52 -18.89 6.77
C ARG A 227 10.05 -18.69 8.21
N GLN A 228 9.98 -19.78 8.96
CA GLN A 228 9.38 -19.84 10.30
C GLN A 228 9.89 -21.05 11.08
N PRO A 229 9.76 -21.06 12.42
CA PRO A 229 10.17 -22.17 13.27
C PRO A 229 9.43 -23.48 12.95
N TYR A 230 10.13 -24.60 13.14
CA TYR A 230 9.55 -25.93 13.16
C TYR A 230 8.91 -26.29 14.51
N GLN A 231 9.27 -25.57 15.58
CA GLN A 231 8.76 -25.79 16.93
C GLN A 231 7.49 -24.96 17.18
N PRO A 232 6.52 -25.50 17.95
CA PRO A 232 5.29 -24.79 18.31
C PRO A 232 5.49 -23.66 19.33
N TYR A 233 6.64 -23.63 20.01
CA TYR A 233 7.01 -22.59 20.97
C TYR A 233 8.54 -22.61 21.16
N GLY A 234 9.11 -21.49 21.60
CA GLY A 234 10.55 -21.36 21.79
C GLY A 234 10.96 -19.94 22.16
N ASP A 235 12.26 -19.68 22.12
CA ASP A 235 12.83 -18.36 22.37
C ASP A 235 12.92 -17.52 21.08
N GLY A 236 12.91 -16.20 21.24
CA GLY A 236 12.95 -15.24 20.14
C GLY A 236 11.59 -14.93 19.52
N LEU A 237 11.64 -14.42 18.30
CA LEU A 237 10.45 -14.18 17.49
C LEU A 237 10.17 -15.38 16.58
N PRO A 238 8.89 -15.71 16.31
CA PRO A 238 8.57 -16.77 15.37
C PRO A 238 8.58 -16.26 13.92
N SER A 239 8.50 -14.95 13.69
CA SER A 239 8.62 -14.34 12.36
C SER A 239 9.03 -12.88 12.49
N ASN A 240 9.67 -12.35 11.45
CA ASN A 240 9.94 -10.92 11.31
C ASN A 240 8.80 -10.14 10.66
N ILE A 241 7.78 -10.84 10.19
CA ILE A 241 6.60 -10.25 9.55
C ILE A 241 5.57 -10.01 10.66
N CYS A 242 5.59 -8.80 11.20
CA CYS A 242 4.70 -8.42 12.30
C CYS A 242 3.39 -7.83 11.78
N ASN A 243 2.32 -8.00 12.55
CA ASN A 243 0.96 -7.54 12.24
C ASN A 243 0.48 -6.47 13.23
N VAL A 244 0.74 -6.69 14.51
CA VAL A 244 0.21 -5.89 15.61
C VAL A 244 1.15 -5.94 16.80
N LEU A 245 1.29 -4.82 17.49
CA LEU A 245 2.06 -4.64 18.71
C LEU A 245 1.13 -4.13 19.81
N ALA A 246 1.25 -4.67 21.01
CA ALA A 246 0.59 -4.15 22.20
C ALA A 246 1.62 -4.00 23.34
N CYS A 247 1.80 -2.77 23.80
CA CYS A 247 2.55 -2.47 25.03
C CYS A 247 1.57 -2.48 26.20
N THR A 248 1.93 -3.14 27.29
CA THR A 248 1.06 -3.30 28.46
C THR A 248 1.64 -2.60 29.69
N GLU A 249 0.79 -2.32 30.68
CA GLU A 249 1.15 -1.57 31.90
C GLU A 249 2.28 -2.20 32.75
N LYS A 250 2.55 -3.50 32.58
CA LYS A 250 3.63 -4.21 33.30
C LYS A 250 4.95 -4.24 32.53
N ASP A 251 5.18 -3.27 31.64
CA ASP A 251 6.32 -3.25 30.69
C ASP A 251 6.39 -4.50 29.78
N GLN A 252 5.33 -5.32 29.73
CA GLN A 252 5.26 -6.48 28.84
C GLN A 252 4.83 -6.02 27.45
N VAL A 253 5.57 -6.47 26.44
CA VAL A 253 5.32 -6.21 25.03
C VAL A 253 4.87 -7.51 24.37
N LEU A 254 3.76 -7.45 23.64
CA LEU A 254 3.16 -8.53 22.88
C LEU A 254 3.21 -8.17 21.40
N VAL A 255 3.62 -9.11 20.56
CA VAL A 255 3.70 -8.90 19.11
C VAL A 255 3.06 -10.05 18.37
N GLY A 256 1.97 -9.75 17.67
CA GLY A 256 1.33 -10.66 16.74
C GLY A 256 2.09 -10.67 15.43
N THR A 257 2.42 -11.85 14.93
CA THR A 257 3.15 -12.05 13.68
C THR A 257 2.37 -12.93 12.72
N TRP A 258 2.88 -13.11 11.50
CA TRP A 258 2.41 -14.13 10.57
C TRP A 258 2.40 -15.53 11.20
N SER A 259 3.40 -15.83 12.02
CA SER A 259 3.71 -17.17 12.53
C SER A 259 3.52 -17.23 14.03
N GLY A 260 2.49 -16.60 14.58
CA GLY A 260 2.12 -16.70 16.00
C GLY A 260 2.40 -15.44 16.80
N LEU A 261 2.31 -15.58 18.12
CA LEU A 261 2.50 -14.52 19.11
C LEU A 261 3.91 -14.58 19.67
N ALA A 262 4.60 -13.44 19.72
CA ALA A 262 5.79 -13.24 20.54
C ALA A 262 5.48 -12.37 21.76
N TYR A 263 6.18 -12.58 22.86
CA TYR A 263 6.03 -11.78 24.06
C TYR A 263 7.34 -11.65 24.84
N SER A 264 7.47 -10.52 25.55
CA SER A 264 8.61 -10.26 26.43
C SER A 264 8.25 -9.29 27.56
N ASN A 265 8.98 -9.37 28.68
CA ASN A 265 8.97 -8.37 29.77
C ASN A 265 10.15 -7.37 29.63
N GLY A 266 10.67 -7.19 28.41
CA GLY A 266 11.82 -6.35 28.09
C GLY A 266 12.28 -6.55 26.64
N ILE A 267 13.47 -6.08 26.28
CA ILE A 267 13.99 -6.31 24.91
C ILE A 267 14.90 -7.54 24.78
N SER A 268 15.45 -8.04 25.88
CA SER A 268 16.52 -9.05 25.86
C SER A 268 16.04 -10.50 25.90
N SER A 269 14.77 -10.76 26.22
CA SER A 269 14.27 -12.13 26.43
C SER A 269 12.90 -12.32 25.80
N TRP A 270 12.85 -12.81 24.57
CA TRP A 270 11.61 -13.07 23.84
C TRP A 270 11.25 -14.53 23.87
N ARG A 271 9.95 -14.82 23.93
CA ARG A 271 9.39 -16.15 23.73
C ARG A 271 8.27 -16.08 22.72
N PHE A 272 8.01 -17.20 22.05
CA PHE A 272 6.92 -17.29 21.09
C PHE A 272 6.01 -18.50 21.31
N LEU A 273 4.77 -18.36 20.86
CA LEU A 273 3.74 -19.40 20.77
C LEU A 273 3.17 -19.42 19.36
N ARG A 274 3.08 -20.61 18.77
CA ARG A 274 2.51 -20.84 17.44
C ARG A 274 1.03 -21.22 17.51
N GLY A 275 0.34 -20.99 16.40
CA GLY A 275 -0.97 -21.53 16.08
C GLY A 275 -0.95 -23.01 15.80
N ARG A 276 -2.13 -23.64 15.83
CA ARG A 276 -2.31 -25.07 15.48
C ARG A 276 -1.99 -25.38 14.02
N ASP A 277 -2.04 -24.39 13.15
CA ASP A 277 -1.78 -24.48 11.71
C ASP A 277 -0.27 -24.50 11.35
N TYR A 278 0.62 -24.25 12.31
CA TYR A 278 2.07 -24.16 12.06
C TYR A 278 2.66 -25.39 11.36
N ALA A 279 2.23 -26.59 11.77
CA ALA A 279 2.75 -27.84 11.23
C ALA A 279 2.32 -28.06 9.78
N ARG A 280 1.09 -27.66 9.44
CA ARG A 280 0.58 -27.71 8.06
C ARG A 280 1.32 -26.72 7.17
N LYS A 281 1.60 -25.50 7.68
CA LYS A 281 2.45 -24.52 6.98
C LYS A 281 3.86 -25.05 6.73
N ASN A 282 4.41 -25.87 7.64
CA ASN A 282 5.75 -26.47 7.47
C ASN A 282 5.77 -27.72 6.58
N SER A 283 4.65 -28.43 6.44
CA SER A 283 4.58 -29.73 5.74
C SER A 283 4.30 -29.61 4.24
N ASN A 284 3.79 -28.47 3.76
CA ASN A 284 3.37 -28.25 2.36
C ASN A 284 4.38 -27.41 1.56
N LEU A 285 5.66 -27.44 1.94
CA LEU A 285 6.77 -26.87 1.16
C LEU A 285 7.24 -27.93 0.15
N TYR A 286 7.25 -27.64 -1.14
CA TYR A 286 7.74 -28.56 -2.18
C TYR A 286 9.25 -28.81 -2.04
N GLY A 287 9.71 -30.01 -2.45
CA GLY A 287 11.13 -30.39 -2.51
C GLY A 287 11.69 -31.11 -1.27
N SER A 288 13.01 -31.39 -1.28
CA SER A 288 13.75 -32.11 -0.23
C SER A 288 13.75 -31.43 1.15
N ALA A 289 13.19 -30.22 1.25
CA ALA A 289 13.09 -29.42 2.46
C ALA A 289 11.83 -29.66 3.30
N ALA A 290 10.86 -30.43 2.80
CA ALA A 290 9.66 -30.79 3.55
C ALA A 290 10.01 -31.64 4.78
N ARG A 291 10.04 -31.02 5.97
CA ARG A 291 10.25 -31.73 7.23
C ARG A 291 8.90 -31.99 7.89
N LYS A 292 8.62 -33.26 8.18
CA LYS A 292 7.48 -33.62 9.03
C LYS A 292 7.69 -33.06 10.43
N THR A 293 6.85 -32.11 10.83
CA THR A 293 6.83 -31.58 12.20
C THR A 293 5.78 -32.31 13.03
N ALA A 294 6.18 -32.80 14.21
CA ALA A 294 5.23 -33.36 15.17
C ALA A 294 4.20 -32.29 15.57
N VAL A 295 2.92 -32.69 15.67
CA VAL A 295 1.80 -31.82 16.05
C VAL A 295 1.40 -32.15 17.49
N PRO A 296 1.51 -31.22 18.44
CA PRO A 296 0.94 -31.41 19.77
C PRO A 296 -0.58 -31.60 19.66
N GLY A 297 -1.16 -32.44 20.53
CA GLY A 297 -2.59 -32.76 20.47
C GLY A 297 -3.51 -31.52 20.61
N GLU A 298 -4.71 -31.61 20.06
CA GLU A 298 -5.68 -30.50 19.99
C GLU A 298 -6.09 -29.92 21.36
N GLY A 299 -5.89 -30.64 22.46
CA GLY A 299 -6.13 -30.17 23.82
C GLY A 299 -5.03 -29.27 24.40
N ASN A 300 -3.94 -29.01 23.66
CA ASN A 300 -2.79 -28.28 24.19
C ASN A 300 -3.12 -26.79 24.41
N ALA A 301 -3.26 -26.41 25.69
CA ALA A 301 -3.55 -25.03 26.10
C ALA A 301 -2.40 -24.04 25.83
N LYS A 302 -1.17 -24.51 25.54
CA LYS A 302 -0.06 -23.63 25.15
C LYS A 302 -0.11 -23.19 23.68
N MET A 303 -0.99 -23.78 22.86
CA MET A 303 -1.08 -23.45 21.43
C MET A 303 -2.21 -22.47 21.15
N LEU A 304 -1.88 -21.47 20.33
CA LEU A 304 -2.84 -20.55 19.74
C LEU A 304 -3.73 -21.28 18.72
N SER A 305 -4.87 -20.71 18.39
CA SER A 305 -5.77 -21.34 17.42
C SER A 305 -5.35 -21.13 15.97
N GLU A 306 -4.72 -20.00 15.66
CA GLU A 306 -4.16 -19.66 14.34
C GLU A 306 -2.80 -18.96 14.53
N ASP A 307 -1.88 -19.17 13.60
CA ASP A 307 -0.58 -18.50 13.58
C ASP A 307 -0.74 -17.01 13.26
N PHE A 308 -1.61 -16.65 12.33
CA PHE A 308 -1.78 -15.24 11.97
C PHE A 308 -2.54 -14.50 13.06
N VAL A 309 -1.82 -13.78 13.91
CA VAL A 309 -2.40 -12.92 14.95
C VAL A 309 -2.71 -11.55 14.35
N SER A 310 -3.98 -11.16 14.33
CA SER A 310 -4.45 -9.91 13.69
C SER A 310 -4.65 -8.76 14.69
N SER A 311 -5.04 -9.06 15.93
CA SER A 311 -5.27 -8.06 16.98
C SER A 311 -4.93 -8.59 18.37
N ILE A 312 -4.53 -7.69 19.28
CA ILE A 312 -4.16 -8.01 20.66
C ILE A 312 -4.75 -6.95 21.58
N LEU A 313 -5.35 -7.40 22.68
CA LEU A 313 -5.85 -6.52 23.73
C LEU A 313 -5.64 -7.18 25.09
N ARG A 314 -5.10 -6.43 26.06
CA ARG A 314 -4.99 -6.89 27.44
C ARG A 314 -6.06 -6.23 28.31
N GLN A 315 -6.75 -7.04 29.12
CA GLN A 315 -7.67 -6.57 30.14
C GLN A 315 -7.42 -7.34 31.44
N GLY A 316 -6.73 -6.71 32.40
CA GLY A 316 -6.36 -7.34 33.66
C GLY A 316 -5.48 -8.59 33.48
N LYS A 317 -6.01 -9.75 33.88
CA LYS A 317 -5.34 -11.07 33.76
C LYS A 317 -5.59 -11.76 32.41
N ASP A 318 -6.50 -11.22 31.60
CA ASP A 318 -6.85 -11.79 30.30
C ASP A 318 -6.12 -11.05 29.18
N ILE A 319 -5.62 -11.82 28.21
CA ILE A 319 -5.13 -11.31 26.92
C ILE A 319 -6.01 -11.88 25.82
N PHE A 320 -6.70 -11.02 25.10
CA PHE A 320 -7.51 -11.37 23.94
C PHE A 320 -6.62 -11.32 22.69
N ILE A 321 -6.60 -12.41 21.94
CA ILE A 321 -5.85 -12.59 20.70
C ILE A 321 -6.84 -12.84 19.58
N GLY A 322 -6.99 -11.88 18.66
CA GLY A 322 -7.80 -12.02 17.47
C GLY A 322 -7.05 -12.66 16.31
N TYR A 323 -7.79 -13.39 15.48
CA TYR A 323 -7.28 -14.08 14.30
C TYR A 323 -8.10 -13.74 13.06
N ARG A 324 -7.70 -14.30 11.93
CA ARG A 324 -8.37 -14.10 10.64
C ARG A 324 -9.58 -14.99 10.45
N THR A 325 -9.47 -16.23 10.93
CA THR A 325 -10.47 -17.28 10.68
C THR A 325 -10.92 -17.97 11.95
N GLN A 326 -10.08 -17.94 13.00
CA GLN A 326 -10.30 -18.66 14.24
C GLN A 326 -10.87 -17.77 15.37
N GLY A 327 -11.54 -16.67 15.07
CA GLY A 327 -12.16 -15.79 16.07
C GLY A 327 -11.16 -15.25 17.09
N VAL A 328 -11.44 -15.43 18.40
CA VAL A 328 -10.60 -14.91 19.49
C VAL A 328 -10.20 -16.00 20.49
N ASP A 329 -8.93 -16.02 20.89
CA ASP A 329 -8.47 -16.76 22.07
C ASP A 329 -8.28 -15.82 23.26
N VAL A 330 -8.61 -16.30 24.45
CA VAL A 330 -8.37 -15.60 25.72
C VAL A 330 -7.27 -16.35 26.46
N LEU A 331 -6.12 -15.70 26.61
CA LEU A 331 -4.94 -16.22 27.29
C LEU A 331 -4.86 -15.70 28.72
N ASP A 332 -4.31 -16.52 29.60
CA ASP A 332 -3.80 -16.10 30.89
C ASP A 332 -2.52 -15.26 30.72
N ALA A 333 -2.50 -14.04 31.24
CA ALA A 333 -1.36 -13.13 31.07
C ALA A 333 -0.08 -13.55 31.82
N GLU A 334 -0.17 -14.42 32.83
CA GLU A 334 0.96 -14.88 33.63
C GLU A 334 1.54 -16.19 33.07
N ARG A 335 0.65 -17.14 32.73
CA ARG A 335 1.00 -18.47 32.24
C ARG A 335 1.18 -18.53 30.73
N MET A 336 0.65 -17.53 30.00
CA MET A 336 0.61 -17.49 28.53
C MET A 336 -0.02 -18.76 27.93
N THR A 337 -1.13 -19.20 28.52
CA THR A 337 -1.91 -20.37 28.07
C THR A 337 -3.34 -19.98 27.75
N VAL A 338 -3.91 -20.54 26.70
CA VAL A 338 -5.30 -20.34 26.29
C VAL A 338 -6.25 -20.92 27.35
N ARG A 339 -7.07 -20.06 27.94
CA ARG A 339 -8.13 -20.39 28.91
C ARG A 339 -9.47 -20.61 28.22
N ARG A 340 -9.78 -19.80 27.20
CA ARG A 340 -11.07 -19.81 26.49
C ARG A 340 -10.87 -19.53 25.01
N ARG A 341 -11.74 -20.12 24.19
CA ARG A 341 -11.83 -19.88 22.75
C ARG A 341 -13.23 -19.35 22.44
N ILE A 342 -13.33 -18.18 21.83
CA ILE A 342 -14.59 -17.52 21.46
C ILE A 342 -14.72 -17.61 19.94
N ARG A 343 -15.79 -18.23 19.46
CA ARG A 343 -16.03 -18.51 18.04
C ARG A 343 -17.35 -17.97 17.54
N GLN A 344 -18.41 -18.08 18.35
CA GLN A 344 -19.76 -17.68 17.99
C GLN A 344 -19.80 -16.26 17.40
N GLY A 345 -20.17 -16.16 16.12
CA GLY A 345 -20.27 -14.90 15.39
C GLY A 345 -18.99 -14.45 14.69
N LEU A 346 -17.87 -15.16 14.89
CA LEU A 346 -16.52 -14.84 14.41
C LEU A 346 -15.89 -15.95 13.55
N GLU A 347 -16.65 -16.96 13.18
CA GLU A 347 -16.18 -18.06 12.34
C GLU A 347 -15.87 -17.55 10.92
N ASN A 348 -14.62 -17.70 10.48
CA ASN A 348 -14.12 -17.20 9.19
C ASN A 348 -14.36 -15.69 9.03
N VAL A 349 -13.97 -14.93 10.06
CA VAL A 349 -14.08 -13.47 10.11
C VAL A 349 -12.82 -12.90 10.72
N ASP A 350 -12.19 -11.95 10.00
CA ASP A 350 -10.99 -11.29 10.48
C ASP A 350 -11.31 -10.31 11.62
N VAL A 351 -10.77 -10.60 12.79
CA VAL A 351 -10.85 -9.75 13.98
C VAL A 351 -9.76 -8.68 13.89
N SER A 352 -10.05 -7.61 13.17
CA SER A 352 -9.11 -6.55 12.84
C SER A 352 -8.77 -5.64 14.03
N SER A 353 -9.68 -5.49 14.99
CA SER A 353 -9.48 -4.66 16.18
C SER A 353 -10.24 -5.21 17.39
N LEU A 354 -9.76 -4.84 18.58
CA LEU A 354 -10.33 -5.22 19.87
C LEU A 354 -10.40 -3.97 20.73
N LEU A 355 -11.52 -3.76 21.43
CA LEU A 355 -11.71 -2.61 22.32
C LEU A 355 -12.36 -3.01 23.64
N VAL A 356 -12.06 -2.22 24.67
CA VAL A 356 -12.67 -2.31 26.00
C VAL A 356 -13.50 -1.07 26.23
N LEU A 357 -14.79 -1.22 26.54
CA LEU A 357 -15.63 -0.11 26.98
C LEU A 357 -15.42 0.16 28.47
N GLY A 358 -15.79 1.35 28.94
CA GLY A 358 -15.60 1.74 30.34
C GLY A 358 -16.35 0.87 31.36
N ASP A 359 -17.37 0.12 30.93
CA ASP A 359 -18.07 -0.89 31.74
C ASP A 359 -17.27 -2.20 31.90
N GLY A 360 -16.12 -2.32 31.24
CA GLY A 360 -15.29 -3.52 31.21
C GLY A 360 -15.77 -4.58 30.21
N SER A 361 -16.78 -4.30 29.38
CA SER A 361 -17.12 -5.17 28.26
C SER A 361 -16.03 -5.14 27.19
N VAL A 362 -15.87 -6.26 26.49
CA VAL A 362 -14.85 -6.42 25.44
C VAL A 362 -15.55 -6.75 24.13
N TRP A 363 -15.18 -6.04 23.07
CA TRP A 363 -15.77 -6.18 21.75
C TRP A 363 -14.69 -6.39 20.68
N ALA A 364 -15.04 -7.19 19.67
CA ALA A 364 -14.28 -7.35 18.44
C ALA A 364 -14.87 -6.43 17.36
N GLY A 365 -14.03 -5.56 16.80
CA GLY A 365 -14.29 -4.96 15.50
C GLY A 365 -13.82 -5.92 14.41
N THR A 366 -14.69 -6.19 13.44
CA THR A 366 -14.46 -7.22 12.44
C THR A 366 -14.43 -6.68 11.02
N TYR A 367 -13.68 -7.34 10.15
CA TYR A 367 -13.66 -7.03 8.74
C TYR A 367 -14.80 -7.78 8.03
N GLY A 368 -15.97 -7.13 7.91
CA GLY A 368 -17.14 -7.59 7.16
C GLY A 368 -18.41 -7.82 7.98
N ARG A 369 -18.31 -7.92 9.32
CA ARG A 369 -19.47 -8.18 10.22
C ARG A 369 -19.69 -7.12 11.32
N GLY A 370 -18.97 -5.98 11.29
CA GLY A 370 -19.13 -4.94 12.31
C GLY A 370 -18.63 -5.38 13.70
N PHE A 371 -19.41 -5.12 14.76
CA PHE A 371 -19.02 -5.40 16.15
C PHE A 371 -19.60 -6.70 16.71
N VAL A 372 -18.78 -7.46 17.43
CA VAL A 372 -19.19 -8.67 18.14
C VAL A 372 -18.76 -8.61 19.61
N SER A 373 -19.69 -8.81 20.54
CA SER A 373 -19.39 -8.83 21.99
C SER A 373 -18.66 -10.11 22.38
N LEU A 374 -17.57 -9.99 23.12
CA LEU A 374 -16.72 -11.10 23.59
C LEU A 374 -16.90 -11.38 25.09
N LYS A 375 -17.08 -10.30 25.86
CA LYS A 375 -17.23 -10.32 27.32
C LYS A 375 -18.19 -9.22 27.74
N LYS A 376 -19.15 -9.56 28.59
CA LYS A 376 -20.08 -8.61 29.20
C LYS A 376 -19.38 -7.82 30.31
N GLY A 377 -19.67 -6.52 30.39
CA GLY A 377 -19.24 -5.60 31.45
C GLY A 377 -20.34 -5.36 32.48
N SER A 378 -20.18 -4.31 33.29
CA SER A 378 -21.29 -3.71 34.05
C SER A 378 -22.31 -3.05 33.09
N LEU A 379 -23.52 -2.73 33.55
CA LEU A 379 -24.47 -2.00 32.70
C LEU A 379 -24.22 -0.49 32.67
N SER A 380 -23.31 0.01 33.51
CA SER A 380 -22.92 1.41 33.54
C SER A 380 -21.52 1.61 34.14
N TYR A 381 -20.92 2.77 33.85
CA TYR A 381 -19.66 3.23 34.44
C TYR A 381 -19.62 4.76 34.56
N GLN A 382 -18.69 5.28 35.38
CA GLN A 382 -18.49 6.71 35.57
C GLN A 382 -17.56 7.26 34.49
N LEU A 383 -17.96 8.36 33.85
CA LEU A 383 -17.07 9.13 32.99
C LEU A 383 -16.22 10.09 33.83
N ASP A 384 -14.94 10.12 33.55
CA ASP A 384 -14.05 11.19 34.02
C ASP A 384 -14.06 12.31 32.98
N ARG A 385 -15.09 13.15 33.00
CA ARG A 385 -15.20 14.30 32.08
C ARG A 385 -14.37 15.46 32.63
N LYS A 386 -13.35 15.87 31.89
CA LYS A 386 -12.88 17.26 31.95
C LYS A 386 -13.59 18.05 30.86
N GLN A 387 -14.35 19.06 31.25
CA GLN A 387 -14.90 20.01 30.31
C GLN A 387 -13.72 20.79 29.72
N GLN A 388 -13.47 20.64 28.42
CA GLN A 388 -12.57 21.50 27.68
C GLN A 388 -13.42 22.62 27.09
N ASP A 389 -13.34 23.80 27.70
CA ASP A 389 -14.03 25.00 27.22
C ASP A 389 -13.25 25.70 26.08
N ASP A 390 -11.97 25.36 25.91
CA ASP A 390 -11.08 25.98 24.94
C ASP A 390 -11.11 25.28 23.56
N GLU A 391 -10.88 26.07 22.52
CA GLU A 391 -10.69 25.56 21.17
C GLU A 391 -9.41 24.72 21.08
N ILE A 392 -9.56 23.45 20.70
CA ILE A 392 -8.42 22.54 20.53
C ILE A 392 -7.69 22.92 19.25
N VAL A 393 -6.46 23.43 19.39
CA VAL A 393 -5.65 23.90 18.26
C VAL A 393 -5.07 22.71 17.49
N PHE A 394 -5.06 22.82 16.16
CA PHE A 394 -4.40 21.85 15.29
C PHE A 394 -2.87 21.89 15.43
N PRO A 395 -2.18 20.75 15.26
CA PRO A 395 -0.73 20.76 15.04
C PRO A 395 -0.33 21.76 13.95
N SER A 396 0.75 22.50 14.14
CA SER A 396 1.35 23.23 13.03
C SER A 396 1.92 22.26 11.99
N PRO A 397 1.98 22.64 10.70
CA PRO A 397 2.80 21.93 9.73
C PRO A 397 4.26 21.78 10.21
N ALA A 398 4.97 20.76 9.73
CA ALA A 398 6.33 20.50 10.17
C ALA A 398 7.28 21.65 9.81
N ARG A 399 8.08 22.09 10.79
CA ARG A 399 9.26 22.94 10.52
C ARG A 399 10.35 22.08 9.91
N MET A 400 10.78 22.44 8.70
CA MET A 400 11.53 21.53 7.84
C MET A 400 13.02 21.41 8.19
N GLU A 401 13.53 20.18 8.05
CA GLU A 401 14.97 19.95 8.04
C GLU A 401 15.57 20.55 6.75
N ASP A 402 16.58 21.41 6.93
CA ASP A 402 17.37 22.03 5.86
C ASP A 402 17.83 20.99 4.83
N SER A 403 17.46 21.17 3.57
CA SER A 403 17.79 20.22 2.49
C SER A 403 19.30 20.07 2.32
N ALA A 404 20.09 21.11 2.63
CA ALA A 404 21.54 21.01 2.62
C ALA A 404 22.08 20.12 3.76
N ALA A 405 21.45 20.13 4.93
CA ALA A 405 21.77 19.22 6.03
C ALA A 405 21.45 17.76 5.67
N VAL A 406 20.30 17.53 5.04
CA VAL A 406 19.92 16.19 4.55
C VAL A 406 20.90 15.72 3.47
N LEU A 407 21.31 16.60 2.54
CA LEU A 407 22.28 16.27 1.51
C LEU A 407 23.64 15.90 2.11
N ARG A 408 24.15 16.66 3.09
CA ARG A 408 25.41 16.30 3.80
C ARG A 408 25.33 14.92 4.44
N ARG A 409 24.17 14.55 4.99
CA ARG A 409 23.94 13.22 5.55
C ARG A 409 23.93 12.14 4.46
N LEU A 410 23.28 12.40 3.33
CA LEU A 410 23.27 11.51 2.17
C LEU A 410 24.68 11.28 1.62
N GLU A 411 25.49 12.33 1.48
CA GLU A 411 26.89 12.24 1.05
C GLU A 411 27.73 11.39 2.02
N LYS A 412 27.55 11.58 3.33
CA LYS A 412 28.21 10.74 4.35
C LYS A 412 27.82 9.26 4.20
N LEU A 413 26.52 8.97 4.06
CA LEU A 413 26.03 7.61 3.84
C LEU A 413 26.59 6.99 2.55
N GLY A 414 26.79 7.79 1.50
CA GLY A 414 27.38 7.35 0.25
C GLY A 414 28.89 7.10 0.32
N ALA A 415 29.62 7.86 1.14
CA ALA A 415 31.06 7.66 1.35
C ALA A 415 31.36 6.33 2.08
N ASP A 416 30.50 5.94 3.01
CA ASP A 416 30.62 4.70 3.78
C ASP A 416 30.08 3.45 3.02
N ALA A 417 29.48 3.66 1.84
CA ALA A 417 28.79 2.61 1.09
C ALA A 417 29.73 1.78 0.18
N HIS A 418 30.49 0.86 0.78
CA HIS A 418 31.20 -0.19 0.03
C HIS A 418 30.27 -1.38 -0.33
N ALA A 419 30.78 -2.35 -1.09
CA ALA A 419 30.03 -3.46 -1.71
C ALA A 419 28.84 -3.94 -0.87
N GLY A 420 27.63 -3.65 -1.36
CA GLY A 420 26.37 -3.95 -0.67
C GLY A 420 25.44 -4.77 -1.56
N LYS A 421 24.22 -4.99 -1.07
CA LYS A 421 23.18 -5.76 -1.76
C LYS A 421 22.99 -5.26 -3.20
N SER A 422 22.87 -6.17 -4.14
CA SER A 422 22.64 -5.91 -5.55
C SER A 422 21.28 -5.27 -5.82
N ILE A 423 20.30 -5.48 -4.93
CA ILE A 423 18.99 -4.81 -4.94
C ILE A 423 18.58 -4.35 -3.55
N VAL A 424 17.96 -3.17 -3.46
CA VAL A 424 17.40 -2.62 -2.22
C VAL A 424 15.96 -2.19 -2.44
N PHE A 425 15.12 -2.30 -1.40
CA PHE A 425 13.78 -1.75 -1.44
C PHE A 425 13.83 -0.24 -1.16
N ARG A 426 13.30 0.57 -2.08
CA ARG A 426 13.37 2.04 -2.04
C ARG A 426 12.20 2.69 -1.32
N GLY A 427 11.02 2.09 -1.38
CA GLY A 427 9.80 2.66 -0.81
C GLY A 427 8.56 2.29 -1.60
N GLU A 428 7.44 2.80 -1.13
CA GLU A 428 6.12 2.60 -1.74
C GLU A 428 5.59 3.91 -2.31
N ASP A 429 4.57 3.79 -3.17
CA ASP A 429 3.77 4.92 -3.61
C ASP A 429 2.30 4.48 -3.71
N TRP A 430 1.50 4.95 -2.75
CA TRP A 430 0.05 4.75 -2.71
C TRP A 430 -0.73 5.89 -3.37
N SER A 431 -0.05 7.00 -3.66
CA SER A 431 -0.67 8.26 -4.04
C SER A 431 -0.85 8.42 -5.55
N THR A 432 0.07 7.86 -6.34
CA THR A 432 -0.05 7.72 -7.81
C THR A 432 -1.21 6.81 -8.19
N LYS A 433 -1.52 5.79 -7.37
CA LYS A 433 -2.39 4.68 -7.76
C LYS A 433 -1.90 4.08 -9.08
N GLY A 434 -2.79 3.74 -10.01
CA GLY A 434 -2.46 3.19 -11.33
C GLY A 434 -2.12 4.27 -12.38
N ASP A 435 -1.98 5.54 -11.95
CA ASP A 435 -1.55 6.62 -12.81
C ASP A 435 -0.02 6.58 -13.03
N TRP A 436 0.42 7.32 -14.05
CA TRP A 436 1.82 7.59 -14.34
C TRP A 436 2.66 6.33 -14.61
N CYS A 437 2.10 5.39 -15.38
CA CYS A 437 2.84 4.26 -15.95
C CYS A 437 4.17 4.70 -16.58
N GLY A 438 4.21 5.89 -17.19
CA GLY A 438 5.41 6.47 -17.78
C GLY A 438 6.30 7.27 -16.85
N ARG A 439 5.96 7.42 -15.57
CA ARG A 439 6.96 7.79 -14.55
C ARG A 439 7.77 6.57 -14.16
N TYR A 440 7.13 5.42 -13.98
CA TYR A 440 7.78 4.18 -13.53
C TYR A 440 8.37 3.34 -14.66
N GLY A 441 7.87 3.52 -15.87
CA GLY A 441 8.18 2.73 -17.05
C GLY A 441 8.83 3.52 -18.19
N LEU A 442 9.58 4.59 -17.90
CA LEU A 442 10.30 5.39 -18.90
C LEU A 442 11.28 4.56 -19.74
N THR A 443 11.71 3.39 -19.23
CA THR A 443 12.61 2.49 -19.95
C THR A 443 11.90 1.23 -20.41
N ARG A 444 11.05 0.64 -19.57
CA ARG A 444 10.26 -0.55 -19.90
C ARG A 444 9.04 -0.65 -19.01
N ALA A 445 7.90 -1.05 -19.53
CA ALA A 445 6.76 -1.46 -18.71
C ALA A 445 6.00 -2.63 -19.32
N THR A 446 5.43 -3.45 -18.46
CA THR A 446 4.62 -4.62 -18.81
C THR A 446 3.36 -4.61 -17.95
N LEU A 447 2.20 -4.51 -18.58
CA LEU A 447 0.94 -4.93 -17.95
C LEU A 447 0.96 -6.45 -17.85
N CYS A 448 0.68 -6.99 -16.67
CA CYS A 448 0.82 -8.41 -16.41
C CYS A 448 -0.40 -9.18 -16.96
N ALA A 449 -0.43 -9.51 -18.26
CA ALA A 449 -1.40 -10.46 -18.85
C ALA A 449 -0.95 -10.89 -20.26
N MET A 450 -1.09 -12.17 -20.70
CA MET A 450 -0.81 -12.59 -22.10
C MET A 450 -1.28 -14.00 -22.51
N ASN A 451 -1.93 -14.13 -23.72
CA ASN A 451 -1.49 -15.02 -24.82
C ASN A 451 -2.16 -14.81 -26.24
N ALA A 452 -1.35 -14.36 -27.24
CA ALA A 452 -1.31 -14.62 -28.72
C ALA A 452 -2.48 -14.33 -29.73
N PRO A 453 -2.22 -14.13 -31.06
CA PRO A 453 -1.02 -13.65 -31.77
C PRO A 453 -1.27 -12.30 -32.50
N MET A 454 -0.25 -11.43 -32.60
CA MET A 454 -0.32 -10.05 -33.13
C MET A 454 -1.05 -9.05 -32.22
N ASN A 455 -0.32 -8.43 -31.30
CA ASN A 455 -0.69 -7.25 -30.49
C ASN A 455 -1.13 -7.60 -29.05
N ASN A 456 -0.17 -7.53 -28.13
CA ASN A 456 -0.39 -7.31 -26.71
C ASN A 456 0.50 -6.13 -26.30
N SER A 457 -0.06 -5.17 -25.55
CA SER A 457 0.54 -3.89 -25.15
C SER A 457 1.74 -4.07 -24.23
N GLU A 458 2.86 -4.51 -24.80
CA GLU A 458 4.16 -4.30 -24.22
C GLU A 458 4.55 -2.84 -24.47
N PHE A 459 4.60 -2.02 -23.42
CA PHE A 459 5.13 -0.67 -23.54
C PHE A 459 6.65 -0.77 -23.68
N LYS A 460 7.12 -0.80 -24.92
CA LYS A 460 8.52 -0.48 -25.19
C LYS A 460 8.63 1.03 -25.09
N ALA A 461 9.34 1.55 -24.09
CA ALA A 461 9.88 2.88 -24.22
C ALA A 461 11.03 2.84 -25.24
N LYS A 462 11.28 3.99 -25.88
CA LYS A 462 12.30 4.21 -26.93
C LYS A 462 13.54 3.36 -26.68
N GLN A 463 13.95 2.53 -27.65
CA GLN A 463 15.25 1.86 -27.60
C GLN A 463 16.32 2.92 -27.35
N LEU A 464 16.99 2.83 -26.20
CA LEU A 464 18.08 3.74 -25.88
C LEU A 464 19.18 3.54 -26.93
N PRO A 465 19.61 4.59 -27.65
CA PRO A 465 20.77 4.51 -28.51
C PRO A 465 22.00 4.35 -27.60
N VAL A 466 22.40 3.09 -27.41
CA VAL A 466 23.74 2.65 -27.00
C VAL A 466 24.19 3.01 -25.58
N ARG A 467 24.26 1.99 -24.72
CA ARG A 467 25.51 1.64 -24.04
C ARG A 467 25.67 0.12 -24.06
N MET A 468 26.72 -0.33 -24.72
CA MET A 468 27.14 -1.73 -24.78
C MET A 468 27.72 -2.15 -23.43
N GLU A 469 27.22 -3.27 -22.92
CA GLU A 469 27.97 -4.43 -22.40
C GLU A 469 26.97 -5.28 -21.61
N THR A 470 26.34 -6.23 -22.28
CA THR A 470 25.82 -7.43 -21.61
C THR A 470 26.64 -8.60 -22.12
N SER A 471 27.01 -9.45 -21.17
CA SER A 471 28.07 -10.44 -21.24
C SER A 471 27.85 -11.49 -22.33
N ALA A 472 28.44 -11.28 -23.51
CA ALA A 472 29.04 -12.30 -24.38
C ALA A 472 29.60 -11.59 -25.62
N GLU A 473 30.93 -11.56 -25.76
CA GLU A 473 31.54 -11.31 -27.07
C GLU A 473 31.26 -12.54 -27.95
N ASP A 474 30.09 -12.62 -28.59
CA ASP A 474 29.87 -13.55 -29.70
C ASP A 474 30.29 -12.85 -31.01
N PRO A 475 31.37 -13.29 -31.67
CA PRO A 475 31.85 -12.68 -32.91
C PRO A 475 30.84 -12.75 -34.07
N LYS A 476 29.78 -13.57 -33.98
CA LYS A 476 28.78 -13.74 -35.05
C LYS A 476 27.65 -12.70 -35.05
N TRP A 477 27.34 -12.04 -33.94
CA TRP A 477 26.16 -11.17 -33.83
C TRP A 477 26.55 -9.71 -33.61
N LYS A 478 26.67 -8.93 -34.70
CA LYS A 478 27.00 -7.49 -34.67
C LYS A 478 25.86 -6.56 -34.20
N ARG A 479 24.71 -7.10 -33.80
CA ARG A 479 23.59 -6.33 -33.20
C ARG A 479 23.16 -7.01 -31.90
N VAL A 480 23.59 -6.44 -30.77
CA VAL A 480 23.12 -6.82 -29.43
C VAL A 480 22.07 -5.79 -29.01
N TYR A 481 20.80 -6.21 -28.93
CA TYR A 481 19.73 -5.37 -28.39
C TYR A 481 19.88 -5.26 -26.87
N PRO A 482 19.54 -4.12 -26.23
CA PRO A 482 19.51 -4.02 -24.78
C PRO A 482 18.52 -5.04 -24.19
N CYS A 483 18.97 -5.89 -23.26
CA CYS A 483 18.17 -6.99 -22.73
C CYS A 483 17.29 -6.58 -21.54
N TYR A 484 16.34 -5.65 -21.76
CA TYR A 484 15.24 -5.48 -20.81
C TYR A 484 14.20 -6.57 -21.05
N TRP A 485 14.16 -7.56 -20.17
CA TRP A 485 13.25 -8.70 -20.29
C TRP A 485 12.49 -8.91 -18.99
N ILE A 486 11.18 -9.16 -19.08
CA ILE A 486 10.26 -9.37 -17.95
C ILE A 486 9.47 -10.63 -18.24
N GLN A 487 9.36 -11.54 -17.27
CA GLN A 487 8.59 -12.76 -17.41
C GLN A 487 8.02 -13.25 -16.07
N GLY A 488 6.75 -13.65 -16.07
CA GLY A 488 6.05 -14.24 -14.94
C GLY A 488 5.99 -15.76 -15.00
N LEU A 489 5.96 -16.40 -13.83
CA LEU A 489 5.68 -17.83 -13.62
C LEU A 489 4.90 -18.05 -12.33
N MET A 490 4.21 -19.17 -12.23
CA MET A 490 3.61 -19.64 -10.98
C MET A 490 4.67 -20.35 -10.12
N GLY A 491 4.61 -20.25 -8.79
CA GLY A 491 5.59 -20.88 -7.91
C GLY A 491 5.51 -22.41 -7.82
N LEU A 492 6.50 -23.04 -7.17
CA LEU A 492 6.63 -24.50 -7.07
C LEU A 492 5.56 -25.19 -6.21
N ASN A 493 4.98 -24.49 -5.24
CA ASN A 493 4.01 -25.08 -4.29
C ASN A 493 2.59 -25.12 -4.91
N ARG A 494 2.45 -25.81 -6.04
CA ARG A 494 1.22 -25.91 -6.83
C ARG A 494 0.73 -27.35 -7.01
N ASN A 495 -0.54 -27.51 -7.34
CA ASN A 495 -1.13 -28.78 -7.75
C ASN A 495 -0.68 -29.15 -9.17
N GLN A 496 -0.80 -30.43 -9.50
CA GLN A 496 -0.46 -30.93 -10.83
C GLN A 496 -1.35 -30.32 -11.91
N GLY A 497 -0.72 -29.76 -12.95
CA GLY A 497 -1.42 -29.19 -14.12
C GLY A 497 -1.77 -27.71 -13.97
N ASP A 498 -1.50 -27.10 -12.81
CA ASP A 498 -1.70 -25.66 -12.63
C ASP A 498 -0.53 -24.86 -13.21
N GLY A 499 -0.87 -23.76 -13.89
CA GLY A 499 0.07 -22.77 -14.42
C GLY A 499 -0.41 -21.36 -14.13
N LEU A 500 0.47 -20.38 -14.34
CA LEU A 500 0.13 -18.98 -14.10
C LEU A 500 -1.06 -18.57 -14.98
N ARG A 501 -2.14 -18.11 -14.35
CA ARG A 501 -3.30 -17.56 -15.08
C ARG A 501 -3.05 -16.09 -15.40
N TRP A 502 -3.79 -15.62 -16.39
CA TRP A 502 -3.80 -14.22 -16.78
C TRP A 502 -5.23 -13.78 -17.05
N TRP A 503 -5.52 -12.53 -16.70
CA TRP A 503 -6.82 -11.91 -16.93
C TRP A 503 -6.60 -10.56 -17.62
N VAL A 504 -7.39 -10.29 -18.65
CA VAL A 504 -7.53 -8.96 -19.25
C VAL A 504 -9.01 -8.65 -19.32
N GLN A 505 -9.39 -7.53 -18.73
CA GLN A 505 -10.70 -6.95 -18.95
C GLN A 505 -10.49 -5.49 -19.36
N SER A 506 -10.71 -5.20 -20.65
CA SER A 506 -10.85 -3.83 -21.14
C SER A 506 -12.21 -3.31 -20.67
N ALA A 507 -12.33 -3.06 -19.38
CA ALA A 507 -13.50 -2.38 -18.86
C ALA A 507 -13.30 -0.89 -19.10
N ASN A 508 -14.31 -0.23 -19.64
CA ASN A 508 -14.41 1.23 -19.60
C ASN A 508 -14.66 1.65 -18.14
N VAL A 509 -13.66 1.45 -17.26
CA VAL A 509 -13.70 1.83 -15.84
C VAL A 509 -13.30 3.30 -15.72
N ALA A 510 -13.91 4.15 -16.55
CA ALA A 510 -13.69 5.58 -16.54
C ALA A 510 -13.88 6.11 -15.10
N GLY A 511 -12.77 6.50 -14.46
CA GLY A 511 -12.74 7.01 -13.10
C GLY A 511 -12.04 6.15 -12.05
N ASN A 512 -11.82 4.84 -12.26
CA ASN A 512 -11.05 4.03 -11.29
C ASN A 512 -9.54 4.17 -11.51
N ARG A 513 -8.93 5.08 -10.75
CA ARG A 513 -7.50 5.37 -10.85
C ARG A 513 -6.58 4.26 -10.36
N ASN A 514 -7.08 3.21 -9.73
CA ASN A 514 -6.25 2.06 -9.35
C ASN A 514 -6.05 1.05 -10.49
N VAL A 515 -6.83 1.16 -11.57
CA VAL A 515 -6.56 0.38 -12.78
C VAL A 515 -5.45 1.07 -13.55
N LEU A 516 -4.48 0.30 -14.04
CA LEU A 516 -3.33 0.83 -14.77
C LEU A 516 -3.80 1.52 -16.05
N PHE A 517 -3.25 2.70 -16.31
CA PHE A 517 -3.47 3.40 -17.57
C PHE A 517 -2.65 2.77 -18.70
N ASP A 518 -3.31 2.44 -19.80
CA ASP A 518 -2.72 1.91 -21.02
C ASP A 518 -2.53 3.05 -22.05
N PRO A 519 -1.30 3.56 -22.25
CA PRO A 519 -1.05 4.60 -23.25
C PRO A 519 -1.18 4.15 -24.71
N SER A 520 -1.30 2.85 -25.01
CA SER A 520 -1.44 2.39 -26.41
C SER A 520 -2.83 2.66 -26.98
N ASP A 521 -3.85 2.72 -26.13
CA ASP A 521 -5.24 3.01 -26.50
C ASP A 521 -5.86 4.14 -25.66
N SER A 522 -5.07 4.77 -24.78
CA SER A 522 -5.50 5.84 -23.87
C SER A 522 -6.66 5.43 -22.94
N THR A 523 -6.75 4.15 -22.59
CA THR A 523 -7.77 3.63 -21.67
C THR A 523 -7.16 3.13 -20.36
N ARG A 524 -8.00 2.61 -19.46
CA ARG A 524 -7.55 1.86 -18.29
C ARG A 524 -7.83 0.39 -18.50
N THR A 525 -6.78 -0.41 -18.46
CA THR A 525 -6.85 -1.86 -18.71
C THR A 525 -6.63 -2.60 -17.41
N GLU A 526 -7.65 -3.35 -16.99
CA GLU A 526 -7.48 -4.30 -15.89
C GLU A 526 -6.73 -5.51 -16.42
N ALA A 527 -5.47 -5.64 -16.00
CA ALA A 527 -4.59 -6.74 -16.35
C ALA A 527 -3.96 -7.31 -15.08
N GLU A 528 -3.93 -8.64 -14.97
CA GLU A 528 -3.24 -9.33 -13.89
C GLU A 528 -2.72 -10.72 -14.24
N TRP A 529 -1.55 -11.04 -13.70
CA TRP A 529 -1.10 -12.41 -13.49
C TRP A 529 -1.69 -12.91 -12.17
N ASP A 530 -2.16 -14.16 -12.17
CA ASP A 530 -2.89 -14.76 -11.06
C ASP A 530 -2.36 -16.18 -10.81
N ASP A 531 -1.98 -16.45 -9.55
CA ASP A 531 -1.40 -17.74 -9.13
C ASP A 531 -2.43 -18.84 -8.87
N HIS A 532 -3.73 -18.62 -9.12
CA HIS A 532 -4.81 -19.57 -8.82
C HIS A 532 -4.85 -19.99 -7.34
N GLY A 533 -4.35 -19.16 -6.42
CA GLY A 533 -4.22 -19.49 -5.01
C GLY A 533 -5.52 -19.86 -4.30
N GLU A 534 -6.69 -19.51 -4.85
CA GLU A 534 -7.98 -19.71 -4.20
C GLU A 534 -8.40 -21.18 -4.05
N VAL A 535 -7.82 -22.08 -4.86
CA VAL A 535 -8.06 -23.53 -4.73
C VAL A 535 -7.17 -24.18 -3.66
N TYR A 536 -6.24 -23.42 -3.08
CA TYR A 536 -5.31 -23.88 -2.06
C TYR A 536 -5.74 -23.39 -0.67
N PRO A 537 -5.65 -24.22 0.38
CA PRO A 537 -6.01 -23.80 1.72
C PRO A 537 -5.24 -22.55 2.18
N SER A 538 -5.89 -21.63 2.89
CA SER A 538 -5.32 -20.34 3.33
C SER A 538 -4.11 -20.47 4.27
N PHE A 539 -3.86 -21.65 4.83
CA PHE A 539 -2.67 -21.93 5.63
C PHE A 539 -1.49 -22.47 4.80
N VAL A 540 -1.60 -22.58 3.47
CA VAL A 540 -0.50 -23.04 2.62
C VAL A 540 0.32 -21.84 2.12
N ASP A 541 1.65 -21.94 2.25
CA ASP A 541 2.60 -21.01 1.65
C ASP A 541 2.69 -21.30 0.14
N GLY A 542 2.11 -20.41 -0.68
CA GLY A 542 2.18 -20.51 -2.15
C GLY A 542 0.84 -20.88 -2.81
N PRO A 543 0.84 -21.08 -4.13
CA PRO A 543 2.01 -21.20 -5.02
C PRO A 543 2.82 -19.91 -5.20
N GLY A 544 2.16 -18.74 -5.21
CA GLY A 544 2.81 -17.43 -5.40
C GLY A 544 3.18 -17.15 -6.86
N ILE A 545 3.59 -15.91 -7.12
CA ILE A 545 4.05 -15.46 -8.45
C ILE A 545 5.54 -15.21 -8.41
N TRP A 546 6.26 -15.77 -9.38
CA TRP A 546 7.65 -15.45 -9.67
C TRP A 546 7.74 -14.51 -10.85
N VAL A 547 8.62 -13.51 -10.76
CA VAL A 547 8.93 -12.58 -11.84
C VAL A 547 10.42 -12.52 -12.05
N ALA A 548 10.88 -12.80 -13.26
CA ALA A 548 12.25 -12.55 -13.68
C ALA A 548 12.31 -11.21 -14.41
N VAL A 549 13.28 -10.38 -14.03
CA VAL A 549 13.57 -9.09 -14.67
C VAL A 549 15.05 -9.02 -15.02
N GLU A 550 15.37 -8.91 -16.29
CA GLU A 550 16.72 -8.68 -16.80
C GLU A 550 16.91 -7.19 -17.10
N VAL A 551 18.03 -6.64 -16.64
CA VAL A 551 18.42 -5.24 -16.91
C VAL A 551 19.90 -5.18 -17.34
N PRO A 552 20.28 -4.25 -18.23
CA PRO A 552 21.67 -4.05 -18.63
C PRO A 552 22.51 -3.49 -17.47
N GLU A 553 23.82 -3.37 -17.67
CA GLU A 553 24.70 -2.81 -16.65
C GLU A 553 24.34 -1.35 -16.33
N GLY A 554 24.19 -1.05 -15.05
CA GLY A 554 23.76 0.26 -14.56
C GLY A 554 22.86 0.17 -13.33
N VAL A 555 22.45 1.34 -12.84
CA VAL A 555 21.46 1.45 -11.76
C VAL A 555 20.07 1.58 -12.37
N HIS A 556 19.16 0.71 -11.93
CA HIS A 556 17.78 0.67 -12.43
C HIS A 556 16.80 0.68 -11.28
N GLU A 557 15.70 1.41 -11.44
CA GLU A 557 14.53 1.25 -10.59
C GLU A 557 13.60 0.22 -11.21
N ILE A 558 13.17 -0.78 -10.43
CA ILE A 558 12.13 -1.73 -10.80
C ILE A 558 10.94 -1.50 -9.86
N ALA A 559 9.75 -1.25 -10.40
CA ALA A 559 8.53 -1.11 -9.65
C ALA A 559 7.53 -2.23 -9.99
N LEU A 560 6.93 -2.81 -8.97
CA LEU A 560 5.83 -3.77 -9.09
C LEU A 560 4.53 -3.09 -8.66
N TYR A 561 3.48 -3.20 -9.46
CA TYR A 561 2.17 -2.61 -9.15
C TYR A 561 1.17 -3.66 -8.69
N PHE A 562 0.49 -3.36 -7.59
CA PHE A 562 -0.56 -4.20 -7.00
C PHE A 562 -1.83 -3.40 -6.82
N TYR A 563 -2.95 -3.97 -7.25
CA TYR A 563 -4.29 -3.45 -7.01
C TYR A 563 -5.24 -4.63 -6.78
N ASN A 564 -6.07 -4.57 -5.74
CA ASN A 564 -7.07 -5.61 -5.45
C ASN A 564 -8.49 -5.08 -5.75
N PRO A 565 -9.00 -5.28 -6.99
CA PRO A 565 -10.35 -4.85 -7.37
C PRO A 565 -11.43 -5.64 -6.63
N ASN A 566 -11.13 -6.90 -6.31
CA ASN A 566 -12.10 -7.84 -5.75
C ASN A 566 -12.20 -7.78 -4.22
N GLY A 567 -11.42 -6.92 -3.57
CA GLY A 567 -11.22 -6.89 -2.11
C GLY A 567 -12.49 -6.72 -1.25
N TYR A 568 -13.65 -6.44 -1.86
CA TYR A 568 -14.93 -6.25 -1.18
C TYR A 568 -16.03 -7.26 -1.57
N LEU A 569 -15.73 -8.23 -2.45
CA LEU A 569 -16.67 -9.31 -2.81
C LEU A 569 -16.86 -10.30 -1.64
N GLN A 570 -18.02 -10.98 -1.60
CA GLN A 570 -18.30 -12.01 -0.58
C GLN A 570 -17.35 -13.22 -0.75
N HIS A 571 -16.97 -13.87 0.36
CA HIS A 571 -15.96 -14.96 0.46
C HIS A 571 -14.48 -14.53 0.37
N GLU A 572 -14.03 -13.76 1.38
CA GLU A 572 -12.63 -13.46 1.72
C GLU A 572 -11.70 -13.18 0.53
N SER A 573 -11.98 -12.16 -0.27
CA SER A 573 -11.03 -11.58 -1.23
C SER A 573 -9.84 -10.84 -0.60
N ARG A 574 -9.52 -11.16 0.66
CA ARG A 574 -8.40 -10.62 1.41
C ARG A 574 -7.09 -10.96 0.71
N ARG A 575 -6.19 -9.98 0.64
CA ARG A 575 -4.84 -10.12 0.06
C ARG A 575 -3.77 -9.55 0.98
N ASP A 576 -2.70 -10.31 1.11
CA ASP A 576 -1.53 -10.08 1.95
C ASP A 576 -0.32 -10.79 1.32
N TYR A 577 0.61 -10.03 0.78
CA TYR A 577 1.74 -10.53 0.01
C TYR A 577 3.04 -10.13 0.68
N VAL A 578 4.02 -11.02 0.66
CA VAL A 578 5.41 -10.66 0.89
C VAL A 578 6.14 -10.71 -0.43
N VAL A 579 6.78 -9.61 -0.80
CA VAL A 579 7.58 -9.51 -2.01
C VAL A 579 9.04 -9.67 -1.62
N GLU A 580 9.68 -10.71 -2.13
CA GLU A 580 11.10 -10.96 -1.94
C GLU A 580 11.86 -10.72 -3.24
N ALA A 581 12.96 -9.98 -3.18
CA ALA A 581 13.81 -9.75 -4.35
C ALA A 581 15.20 -10.35 -4.13
N ARG A 582 15.70 -11.03 -5.17
CA ARG A 582 16.96 -11.77 -5.22
C ARG A 582 17.68 -11.43 -6.52
N ARG A 583 18.99 -11.61 -6.56
CA ARG A 583 19.77 -11.54 -7.81
C ARG A 583 20.25 -12.93 -8.21
N HIS A 584 20.08 -13.26 -9.48
CA HIS A 584 20.64 -14.47 -10.06
C HIS A 584 22.17 -14.35 -10.18
N PRO A 585 22.95 -15.40 -9.88
CA PRO A 585 24.41 -15.32 -9.86
C PRO A 585 25.04 -15.11 -11.25
N PHE A 586 24.40 -15.61 -12.30
CA PHE A 586 24.86 -15.48 -13.69
C PHE A 586 24.06 -14.43 -14.47
N SER A 587 24.73 -13.72 -15.37
CA SER A 587 24.16 -12.72 -16.28
C SER A 587 23.69 -13.29 -17.62
N SER A 588 23.81 -14.60 -17.85
CA SER A 588 23.22 -15.26 -19.02
C SER A 588 21.70 -15.29 -18.89
N SER A 589 20.98 -14.96 -19.98
CA SER A 589 19.52 -14.91 -19.94
C SER A 589 18.95 -16.30 -19.66
N ILE A 590 18.28 -16.45 -18.52
CA ILE A 590 17.54 -17.67 -18.15
C ILE A 590 16.29 -17.86 -19.01
N GLN A 591 16.10 -17.03 -20.04
CA GLN A 591 14.95 -16.95 -20.94
C GLN A 591 14.54 -18.31 -21.49
N SER A 592 15.51 -19.17 -21.87
CA SER A 592 15.25 -20.51 -22.39
C SER A 592 14.58 -21.46 -21.39
N LEU A 593 14.59 -21.12 -20.09
CA LEU A 593 13.93 -21.89 -19.03
C LEU A 593 12.44 -21.53 -18.90
N PHE A 594 12.01 -20.36 -19.39
CA PHE A 594 10.65 -19.87 -19.25
C PHE A 594 9.86 -20.25 -20.51
N ASP A 595 9.11 -21.34 -20.40
CA ASP A 595 8.28 -21.90 -21.46
C ASP A 595 6.89 -22.18 -20.86
N ASN A 596 5.84 -21.52 -21.36
CA ASN A 596 4.47 -21.67 -20.84
C ASN A 596 4.00 -23.13 -20.86
N LYS A 597 4.46 -23.95 -21.82
CA LYS A 597 4.16 -25.39 -21.83
C LYS A 597 4.91 -26.10 -20.70
N ALA A 598 6.15 -25.72 -20.41
CA ALA A 598 6.91 -26.26 -19.29
C ALA A 598 6.38 -25.79 -17.93
N ASP A 599 5.78 -24.60 -17.85
CA ASP A 599 5.12 -24.09 -16.65
C ASP A 599 3.86 -24.90 -16.32
N ILE A 600 3.02 -25.19 -17.32
CA ILE A 600 1.84 -26.06 -17.16
C ILE A 600 2.24 -27.51 -16.86
N GLU A 601 3.34 -27.99 -17.45
CA GLU A 601 3.86 -29.35 -17.26
C GLU A 601 4.87 -29.50 -16.10
N ILE A 602 5.03 -28.47 -15.25
CA ILE A 602 6.08 -28.44 -14.23
C ILE A 602 5.99 -29.66 -13.29
N GLY A 603 7.13 -30.26 -12.97
CA GLY A 603 7.18 -31.46 -12.13
C GLY A 603 6.79 -32.79 -12.80
N ASN A 604 6.44 -32.82 -14.10
CA ASN A 604 6.11 -34.05 -14.85
C ASN A 604 6.97 -34.28 -16.14
N ARG A 605 6.69 -35.38 -16.87
CA ARG A 605 7.54 -36.20 -17.79
C ARG A 605 8.50 -35.51 -18.79
N THR A 606 8.37 -34.22 -19.09
CA THR A 606 9.25 -33.56 -20.06
C THR A 606 10.55 -33.11 -19.40
N LYS A 607 11.66 -33.21 -20.15
CA LYS A 607 12.99 -32.77 -19.68
C LYS A 607 12.97 -31.29 -19.25
N LYS A 608 12.17 -30.46 -19.94
CA LYS A 608 12.04 -29.02 -19.67
C LYS A 608 11.34 -28.74 -18.33
N GLY A 609 10.19 -29.35 -18.04
CA GLY A 609 9.47 -29.13 -16.78
C GLY A 609 10.29 -29.54 -15.55
N LYS A 610 11.04 -30.65 -15.62
CA LYS A 610 11.98 -31.04 -14.55
C LYS A 610 13.15 -30.08 -14.38
N THR A 611 13.69 -29.55 -15.48
CA THR A 611 14.80 -28.58 -15.45
C THR A 611 14.34 -27.24 -14.86
N LEU A 612 13.14 -26.77 -15.22
CA LEU A 612 12.54 -25.58 -14.65
C LEU A 612 12.31 -25.73 -13.14
N ALA A 613 11.74 -26.86 -12.70
CA ALA A 613 11.52 -27.13 -11.29
C ALA A 613 12.83 -27.08 -10.47
N ALA A 614 13.88 -27.77 -10.93
CA ALA A 614 15.19 -27.75 -10.29
C ALA A 614 15.82 -26.33 -10.27
N SER A 615 15.59 -25.55 -11.34
CA SER A 615 16.05 -24.16 -11.41
C SER A 615 15.31 -23.28 -10.40
N MET A 616 14.00 -23.43 -10.26
CA MET A 616 13.21 -22.69 -9.26
C MET A 616 13.61 -23.05 -7.82
N GLU A 617 13.91 -24.33 -7.53
CA GLU A 617 14.47 -24.74 -6.24
C GLU A 617 15.81 -24.05 -5.98
N GLN A 618 16.67 -23.96 -7.00
CA GLN A 618 17.92 -23.22 -6.93
C GLN A 618 17.67 -21.72 -6.72
N TRP A 619 16.68 -21.11 -7.39
CA TRP A 619 16.33 -19.70 -7.22
C TRP A 619 15.87 -19.37 -5.80
N GLN A 620 15.05 -20.25 -5.21
CA GLN A 620 14.64 -20.15 -3.82
C GLN A 620 15.84 -20.21 -2.85
N SER A 621 16.96 -20.82 -3.27
CA SER A 621 18.22 -20.89 -2.50
C SER A 621 19.10 -19.63 -2.57
N PHE A 622 18.80 -18.66 -3.44
CA PHE A 622 19.60 -17.43 -3.51
C PHE A 622 19.26 -16.48 -2.37
N PRO A 623 20.18 -15.65 -1.84
CA PRO A 623 19.86 -14.73 -0.75
C PRO A 623 18.70 -13.76 -1.07
N VAL A 624 17.78 -13.59 -0.11
CA VAL A 624 16.82 -12.48 -0.14
C VAL A 624 17.56 -11.19 0.17
N GLU A 625 17.70 -10.34 -0.83
CA GLU A 625 18.41 -9.07 -0.69
C GLU A 625 17.46 -7.94 -0.28
N ALA A 626 16.26 -7.88 -0.84
CA ALA A 626 15.25 -6.91 -0.46
C ALA A 626 13.90 -7.59 -0.19
N ARG A 627 13.11 -6.99 0.72
CA ARG A 627 11.78 -7.48 1.08
C ARG A 627 10.84 -6.32 1.39
N THR A 628 9.56 -6.49 1.10
CA THR A 628 8.46 -5.63 1.55
C THR A 628 7.17 -6.45 1.64
N ARG A 629 6.10 -5.87 2.20
CA ARG A 629 4.78 -6.49 2.31
C ARG A 629 3.73 -5.62 1.66
N VAL A 630 2.83 -6.21 0.90
CA VAL A 630 1.62 -5.56 0.37
C VAL A 630 0.44 -6.16 1.13
N SER A 631 -0.26 -5.38 1.94
CA SER A 631 -1.42 -5.91 2.68
C SER A 631 -2.48 -4.84 2.74
N ARG A 632 -3.73 -5.24 3.01
CA ARG A 632 -4.77 -4.29 3.41
C ARG A 632 -5.04 -3.20 2.35
N PHE A 633 -5.05 -3.61 1.08
CA PHE A 633 -5.12 -2.76 -0.11
C PHE A 633 -6.35 -3.07 -0.97
N ALA A 634 -7.44 -3.54 -0.36
CA ALA A 634 -8.71 -3.69 -1.08
C ALA A 634 -9.13 -2.31 -1.60
N GLY A 635 -9.41 -2.20 -2.90
CA GLY A 635 -9.79 -0.94 -3.53
C GLY A 635 -8.67 0.10 -3.66
N SER A 636 -7.43 -0.25 -3.29
CA SER A 636 -6.28 0.67 -3.28
C SER A 636 -5.10 0.08 -4.03
N GLY A 637 -4.47 0.89 -4.87
CA GLY A 637 -3.33 0.50 -5.68
C GLY A 637 -2.01 1.04 -5.13
N VAL A 638 -0.94 0.25 -5.25
CA VAL A 638 0.39 0.63 -4.74
C VAL A 638 1.52 0.16 -5.67
N TYR A 639 2.49 1.04 -5.92
CA TYR A 639 3.79 0.66 -6.46
C TYR A 639 4.77 0.28 -5.35
N LYS A 640 5.38 -0.90 -5.45
CA LYS A 640 6.53 -1.32 -4.63
C LYS A 640 7.81 -1.15 -5.42
N ARG A 641 8.71 -0.29 -4.96
CA ARG A 641 9.87 0.16 -5.75
C ARG A 641 11.18 -0.39 -5.21
N PHE A 642 12.03 -0.86 -6.11
CA PHE A 642 13.33 -1.45 -5.82
C PHE A 642 14.41 -0.79 -6.67
N MET A 643 15.63 -0.68 -6.14
CA MET A 643 16.79 -0.14 -6.85
C MET A 643 17.86 -1.22 -7.02
N CYS A 644 18.20 -1.50 -8.26
CA CYS A 644 19.24 -2.42 -8.68
C CYS A 644 20.57 -1.65 -8.82
N ARG A 645 21.66 -2.18 -8.25
CA ARG A 645 22.97 -1.50 -8.26
C ARG A 645 23.80 -1.70 -9.53
N LYS A 646 23.48 -2.74 -10.30
CA LYS A 646 24.22 -3.18 -11.49
C LYS A 646 23.32 -4.04 -12.39
N GLY A 647 23.83 -4.45 -13.53
CA GLY A 647 23.11 -5.29 -14.47
C GLY A 647 22.94 -6.74 -14.04
N GLY A 648 22.09 -7.45 -14.75
CA GLY A 648 21.84 -8.89 -14.61
C GLY A 648 20.37 -9.22 -14.40
N VAL A 649 20.12 -10.46 -13.96
CA VAL A 649 18.77 -10.99 -13.74
C VAL A 649 18.39 -10.88 -12.26
N TYR A 650 17.26 -10.24 -12.01
CA TYR A 650 16.63 -10.10 -10.71
C TYR A 650 15.37 -10.95 -10.67
N LEU A 651 15.17 -11.64 -9.55
CA LEU A 651 14.04 -12.54 -9.32
C LEU A 651 13.19 -11.98 -8.19
N PHE A 652 11.91 -11.74 -8.47
CA PHE A 652 10.92 -11.38 -7.47
C PHE A 652 10.03 -12.58 -7.19
N HIS A 653 9.78 -12.86 -5.91
CA HIS A 653 8.79 -13.84 -5.47
C HIS A 653 7.71 -13.11 -4.68
N VAL A 654 6.53 -12.99 -5.27
CA VAL A 654 5.32 -12.50 -4.61
C VAL A 654 4.68 -13.68 -3.88
N CYS A 655 4.92 -13.72 -2.57
CA CYS A 655 4.58 -14.82 -1.70
C CYS A 655 3.19 -14.61 -1.11
N ARG A 656 2.34 -15.63 -1.20
CA ARG A 656 1.02 -15.67 -0.57
C ARG A 656 1.12 -15.72 0.96
N ASN A 657 0.34 -14.90 1.67
CA ASN A 657 0.20 -14.91 3.14
C ASN A 657 -1.22 -15.26 3.59
N GLY A 658 -1.69 -16.47 3.25
CA GLY A 658 -3.10 -16.83 3.42
C GLY A 658 -4.07 -15.84 2.78
N SER A 659 -3.61 -15.18 1.71
CA SER A 659 -4.44 -14.45 0.77
C SER A 659 -5.37 -15.40 0.05
N PHE A 660 -6.46 -14.93 -0.53
CA PHE A 660 -7.30 -15.81 -1.35
C PHE A 660 -6.55 -16.29 -2.60
N ASN A 661 -5.97 -15.40 -3.42
CA ASN A 661 -4.91 -15.75 -4.39
C ASN A 661 -3.79 -14.70 -4.34
N THR A 662 -2.80 -14.80 -5.21
CA THR A 662 -1.77 -13.76 -5.42
C THR A 662 -1.95 -13.19 -6.81
N ILE A 663 -1.96 -11.86 -6.91
CA ILE A 663 -2.03 -11.14 -8.18
C ILE A 663 -0.90 -10.12 -8.32
N LEU A 664 -0.50 -9.87 -9.56
CA LEU A 664 0.42 -8.80 -9.93
C LEU A 664 -0.11 -8.12 -11.20
N ASN A 665 -0.24 -6.79 -11.18
CA ASN A 665 -0.89 -6.05 -12.25
C ASN A 665 0.10 -5.44 -13.25
N GLY A 666 1.31 -5.07 -12.81
CA GLY A 666 2.31 -4.50 -13.70
C GLY A 666 3.74 -4.53 -13.17
N VAL A 667 4.70 -4.51 -14.10
CA VAL A 667 6.14 -4.42 -13.83
C VAL A 667 6.71 -3.26 -14.65
N PHE A 668 7.45 -2.37 -14.00
CA PHE A 668 7.94 -1.13 -14.58
C PHE A 668 9.42 -0.94 -14.29
N ILE A 669 10.18 -0.39 -15.24
CA ILE A 669 11.62 -0.19 -15.15
C ILE A 669 11.99 1.23 -15.61
N ASN A 670 12.85 1.87 -14.82
CA ASN A 670 13.53 3.11 -15.16
C ASN A 670 15.05 3.00 -15.05
N ALA A 671 15.76 3.57 -16.02
CA ALA A 671 17.18 3.87 -15.94
C ALA A 671 17.45 5.36 -15.67
N LEU A 672 18.71 5.71 -15.42
CA LEU A 672 19.16 7.09 -15.54
C LEU A 672 19.03 7.51 -17.00
N LEU A 673 18.29 8.59 -17.26
CA LEU A 673 18.13 9.19 -18.58
C LEU A 673 18.64 10.62 -18.54
N PRO A 674 19.21 11.15 -19.64
CA PRO A 674 19.49 12.58 -19.77
C PRO A 674 18.25 13.42 -19.45
N LEU A 675 18.46 14.62 -18.89
CA LEU A 675 17.36 15.51 -18.51
C LEU A 675 16.48 15.85 -19.73
N GLU A 676 17.10 16.01 -20.90
CA GLU A 676 16.46 16.29 -22.19
C GLU A 676 15.52 15.15 -22.63
N MET A 677 15.85 13.90 -22.25
CA MET A 677 15.01 12.72 -22.48
C MET A 677 13.93 12.53 -21.40
N ARG A 678 13.90 13.39 -20.38
CA ARG A 678 12.84 13.45 -19.36
C ARG A 678 11.94 14.67 -19.53
N THR A 679 12.40 15.69 -20.27
CA THR A 679 11.62 16.90 -20.57
C THR A 679 10.68 16.65 -21.77
N PRO A 680 9.37 16.90 -21.63
CA PRO A 680 8.37 16.63 -22.66
C PRO A 680 8.44 17.44 -23.97
N ASP A 681 9.41 18.35 -24.15
CA ASP A 681 9.51 19.17 -25.37
C ASP A 681 9.70 18.34 -26.64
N GLU A 682 10.27 17.12 -26.51
CA GLU A 682 10.47 16.20 -27.65
C GLU A 682 10.46 14.71 -27.22
N LEU A 683 9.31 14.12 -26.89
CA LEU A 683 9.26 12.66 -26.64
C LEU A 683 8.03 11.94 -27.20
N PRO A 684 8.14 11.27 -28.37
CA PRO A 684 7.32 10.12 -28.67
C PRO A 684 7.90 8.88 -27.96
N TYR A 685 7.08 8.15 -27.21
CA TYR A 685 7.35 6.73 -27.00
C TYR A 685 7.31 6.08 -28.39
N TYR A 686 8.45 5.58 -28.87
CA TYR A 686 8.44 4.62 -29.98
C TYR A 686 8.22 3.24 -29.38
N VAL A 687 6.94 2.88 -29.22
CA VAL A 687 6.55 1.47 -29.05
C VAL A 687 6.76 0.80 -30.39
N ASP A 688 7.38 -0.37 -30.40
CA ASP A 688 7.61 -1.14 -31.62
C ASP A 688 6.29 -1.84 -31.99
N GLY A 689 5.60 -1.33 -33.02
CA GLY A 689 4.21 -1.64 -33.38
C GLY A 689 3.41 -0.35 -33.60
N LEU A 690 2.20 -0.44 -34.19
CA LEU A 690 1.35 0.67 -34.66
C LEU A 690 0.93 1.75 -33.61
N PHE A 691 1.49 1.75 -32.39
CA PHE A 691 0.93 2.46 -31.22
C PHE A 691 1.96 3.34 -30.48
N ALA A 692 2.54 4.31 -31.18
CA ALA A 692 3.45 5.30 -30.60
C ALA A 692 2.67 6.46 -29.97
N GLY A 693 2.77 6.67 -28.65
CA GLY A 693 2.04 7.75 -27.97
C GLY A 693 2.61 8.09 -26.60
N ILE A 694 2.80 9.39 -26.38
CA ILE A 694 3.44 10.08 -25.24
C ILE A 694 2.88 9.59 -23.90
N ILE A 695 3.73 9.30 -22.90
CA ILE A 695 3.25 9.28 -21.51
C ILE A 695 3.51 10.67 -20.90
N PRO A 696 2.46 11.48 -20.72
CA PRO A 696 2.60 12.86 -20.27
C PRO A 696 3.01 12.94 -18.79
N SER A 697 3.78 13.97 -18.47
CA SER A 697 3.83 14.54 -17.12
C SER A 697 2.75 15.62 -16.99
N PRO A 698 2.29 15.97 -15.78
CA PRO A 698 1.43 17.12 -15.55
C PRO A 698 2.01 18.37 -16.23
N GLU A 699 1.17 19.15 -16.91
CA GLU A 699 1.52 20.39 -17.61
C GLU A 699 2.32 21.36 -16.72
N ARG A 700 2.09 21.37 -15.40
CA ARG A 700 2.86 22.18 -14.45
C ARG A 700 4.37 21.89 -14.49
N VAL A 701 4.76 20.61 -14.63
CA VAL A 701 6.17 20.20 -14.70
C VAL A 701 6.83 20.65 -16.01
N HIS A 702 6.04 20.84 -17.07
CA HIS A 702 6.52 21.10 -18.43
C HIS A 702 6.41 22.55 -18.89
N SER A 703 5.39 23.29 -18.44
CA SER A 703 5.14 24.69 -18.79
C SER A 703 6.22 25.66 -18.34
N SER A 704 7.15 25.23 -17.49
CA SER A 704 8.28 26.00 -17.01
C SER A 704 9.61 25.46 -17.57
N VAL A 705 10.23 26.22 -18.47
CA VAL A 705 11.52 25.87 -19.06
C VAL A 705 12.63 26.11 -18.03
N ALA A 706 13.38 25.06 -17.70
CA ALA A 706 14.49 25.16 -16.76
C ALA A 706 15.61 26.07 -17.30
N GLY A 707 15.93 27.12 -16.55
CA GLY A 707 17.11 27.96 -16.77
C GLY A 707 18.43 27.24 -16.45
N PRO A 708 19.59 27.84 -16.76
CA PRO A 708 20.90 27.19 -16.56
C PRO A 708 21.15 26.72 -15.12
N GLU A 709 20.79 27.53 -14.12
CA GLU A 709 20.97 27.18 -12.69
C GLU A 709 20.06 26.03 -12.25
N GLU A 710 18.81 26.04 -12.71
CA GLU A 710 17.82 25.00 -12.41
C GLU A 710 18.25 23.67 -13.02
N LYS A 711 18.75 23.68 -14.27
CA LYS A 711 19.30 22.49 -14.93
C LYS A 711 20.44 21.85 -14.14
N VAL A 712 21.31 22.64 -13.50
CA VAL A 712 22.39 22.10 -12.64
C VAL A 712 21.81 21.35 -11.45
N LEU A 713 20.83 21.93 -10.76
CA LEU A 713 20.18 21.31 -9.59
C LEU A 713 19.38 20.06 -9.96
N LEU A 714 18.64 20.11 -11.07
CA LEU A 714 17.89 18.95 -11.58
C LEU A 714 18.83 17.83 -12.02
N ASN A 715 19.92 18.14 -12.73
CA ASN A 715 20.94 17.15 -13.09
C ASN A 715 21.61 16.53 -11.87
N GLN A 716 21.92 17.33 -10.85
CA GLN A 716 22.44 16.82 -9.58
C GLN A 716 21.44 15.86 -8.94
N LEU A 717 20.16 16.26 -8.83
CA LEU A 717 19.12 15.40 -8.28
C LEU A 717 19.02 14.07 -9.05
N LEU A 718 18.89 14.11 -10.37
CA LEU A 718 18.81 12.91 -11.21
C LEU A 718 20.04 12.02 -11.01
N THR A 719 21.23 12.61 -10.98
CA THR A 719 22.47 11.88 -10.74
C THR A 719 22.47 11.20 -9.36
N LEU A 720 22.09 11.91 -8.29
CA LEU A 720 21.99 11.34 -6.93
C LEU A 720 21.05 10.13 -6.89
N GLN A 721 19.95 10.14 -7.65
CA GLN A 721 18.99 9.03 -7.66
C GLN A 721 19.54 7.73 -8.25
N TYR A 722 20.53 7.80 -9.15
CA TYR A 722 21.06 6.65 -9.87
C TYR A 722 22.55 6.40 -9.63
N GLN A 723 23.18 7.09 -8.67
CA GLN A 723 24.55 6.81 -8.27
C GLN A 723 24.62 5.55 -7.38
N PRO A 724 25.41 4.52 -7.75
CA PRO A 724 25.47 3.24 -7.03
C PRO A 724 25.81 3.33 -5.54
N ARG A 725 26.50 4.39 -5.10
CA ARG A 725 26.89 4.62 -3.71
C ARG A 725 25.71 4.95 -2.79
N TYR A 726 24.63 5.54 -3.32
CA TYR A 726 23.44 5.84 -2.51
C TYR A 726 22.40 4.72 -2.52
N VAL A 727 22.61 3.69 -3.34
CA VAL A 727 21.73 2.53 -3.44
C VAL A 727 22.00 1.58 -2.25
N THR A 728 21.65 2.07 -1.07
CA THR A 728 21.61 1.35 0.20
C THR A 728 20.24 1.61 0.84
N PRO A 729 19.78 0.80 1.82
CA PRO A 729 18.50 1.05 2.47
C PRO A 729 18.44 2.44 3.13
N ALA A 730 19.48 2.83 3.87
CA ALA A 730 19.56 4.15 4.52
C ALA A 730 19.74 5.30 3.51
N GLY A 731 20.57 5.11 2.48
CA GLY A 731 20.79 6.11 1.43
C GLY A 731 19.52 6.38 0.62
N SER A 732 18.75 5.32 0.30
CA SER A 732 17.47 5.45 -0.40
C SER A 732 16.44 6.24 0.41
N SER A 733 16.31 5.95 1.72
CA SER A 733 15.41 6.70 2.60
C SER A 733 15.87 8.17 2.78
N CYS A 734 17.18 8.39 2.94
CA CYS A 734 17.76 9.75 3.05
C CYS A 734 17.58 10.57 1.77
N LEU A 735 17.68 9.94 0.59
CA LEU A 735 17.43 10.57 -0.69
C LEU A 735 15.95 10.94 -0.86
N ASN A 736 15.01 10.07 -0.47
CA ASN A 736 13.59 10.44 -0.44
C ASN A 736 13.36 11.63 0.49
N ARG A 737 13.99 11.65 1.67
CA ARG A 737 13.94 12.79 2.60
C ARG A 737 14.51 14.07 1.98
N TYR A 738 15.62 13.98 1.24
CA TYR A 738 16.21 15.13 0.53
C TYR A 738 15.26 15.71 -0.52
N ILE A 739 14.57 14.85 -1.28
CA ILE A 739 13.56 15.25 -2.27
C ILE A 739 12.40 15.97 -1.57
N LEU A 740 11.86 15.41 -0.48
CA LEU A 740 10.78 16.05 0.29
C LEU A 740 11.20 17.38 0.90
N SER A 741 12.38 17.46 1.54
CA SER A 741 12.91 18.72 2.08
C SER A 741 13.09 19.77 0.98
N SER A 742 13.58 19.36 -0.19
CA SER A 742 13.76 20.26 -1.33
C SER A 742 12.45 20.78 -1.90
N PHE A 743 11.42 19.92 -2.00
CA PHE A 743 10.08 20.32 -2.40
C PHE A 743 9.51 21.37 -1.44
N ARG A 744 9.56 21.10 -0.14
CA ARG A 744 8.94 21.97 0.86
C ARG A 744 9.66 23.33 0.97
N GLU A 745 10.99 23.37 0.81
CA GLU A 745 11.73 24.63 0.69
C GLU A 745 11.35 25.44 -0.54
N ALA A 746 11.02 24.79 -1.67
CA ALA A 746 10.54 25.48 -2.86
C ALA A 746 9.15 26.10 -2.61
N VAL A 747 8.23 25.34 -2.01
CA VAL A 747 6.89 25.82 -1.63
C VAL A 747 6.94 26.98 -0.63
N GLU A 748 7.87 26.96 0.33
CA GLU A 748 8.10 28.06 1.29
C GLU A 748 8.76 29.31 0.66
N GLY A 749 9.05 29.29 -0.64
CA GLY A 749 9.69 30.40 -1.35
C GLY A 749 11.18 30.58 -1.05
N LYS A 750 11.81 29.63 -0.33
CA LYS A 750 13.26 29.63 -0.08
C LYS A 750 14.07 29.28 -1.34
N LYS A 751 13.47 28.53 -2.27
CA LYS A 751 13.99 28.33 -3.64
C LYS A 751 13.07 29.07 -4.61
N LYS A 752 13.46 30.27 -5.06
CA LYS A 752 12.66 31.11 -5.96
C LYS A 752 12.65 30.55 -7.40
N SER A 753 11.94 29.46 -7.61
CA SER A 753 11.71 28.87 -8.93
C SER A 753 10.48 27.99 -8.91
N ARG A 754 9.48 28.37 -9.72
CA ARG A 754 8.28 27.55 -9.93
C ARG A 754 8.63 26.23 -10.64
N CYS A 755 9.60 26.25 -11.56
CA CYS A 755 10.10 25.05 -12.23
C CYS A 755 10.61 24.02 -11.21
N LEU A 756 11.44 24.45 -10.27
CA LEU A 756 11.96 23.57 -9.22
C LEU A 756 10.86 23.06 -8.30
N GLU A 757 9.89 23.90 -7.93
CA GLU A 757 8.72 23.47 -7.13
C GLU A 757 7.98 22.32 -7.82
N ASP A 758 7.60 22.50 -9.09
CA ASP A 758 6.86 21.52 -9.87
C ASP A 758 7.68 20.22 -10.07
N TRP A 759 8.98 20.32 -10.35
CA TRP A 759 9.87 19.17 -10.48
C TRP A 759 10.07 18.41 -9.17
N PHE A 760 10.28 19.11 -8.05
CA PHE A 760 10.39 18.45 -6.77
C PHE A 760 9.05 17.86 -6.33
N GLN A 761 7.91 18.47 -6.66
CA GLN A 761 6.59 17.90 -6.42
C GLN A 761 6.42 16.56 -7.14
N TRP A 762 6.79 16.53 -8.42
CA TRP A 762 6.80 15.34 -9.27
C TRP A 762 7.70 14.24 -8.68
N GLU A 763 8.93 14.59 -8.31
CA GLU A 763 9.88 13.64 -7.71
C GLU A 763 9.46 13.16 -6.32
N ALA A 764 8.83 14.04 -5.53
CA ALA A 764 8.32 13.75 -4.21
C ALA A 764 7.02 12.93 -4.23
N ARG A 765 6.38 12.78 -5.40
CA ARG A 765 5.08 12.09 -5.59
C ARG A 765 4.00 12.72 -4.72
N ILE A 766 3.93 14.05 -4.75
CA ILE A 766 2.93 14.80 -4.00
C ILE A 766 1.80 15.19 -4.94
N TYR A 767 0.57 14.99 -4.47
CA TYR A 767 -0.63 15.11 -5.29
C TYR A 767 -1.50 16.26 -4.83
N SER A 768 -2.03 17.01 -5.80
CA SER A 768 -3.17 17.88 -5.63
C SER A 768 -4.22 17.59 -6.71
N PRO A 769 -5.51 17.95 -6.48
CA PRO A 769 -6.53 17.87 -7.51
C PRO A 769 -6.12 18.56 -8.82
N ASP A 770 -5.44 19.71 -8.73
CA ASP A 770 -4.95 20.43 -9.89
C ASP A 770 -3.91 19.64 -10.69
N VAL A 771 -2.94 19.01 -10.00
CA VAL A 771 -1.91 18.18 -10.66
C VAL A 771 -2.55 17.01 -11.40
N ARG A 772 -3.60 16.41 -10.82
CA ARG A 772 -4.36 15.33 -11.49
C ARG A 772 -5.15 15.82 -12.69
N SER A 773 -5.87 16.94 -12.56
CA SER A 773 -6.62 17.54 -13.67
C SER A 773 -5.69 17.90 -14.84
N SER A 774 -4.53 18.49 -14.52
CA SER A 774 -3.51 18.84 -15.52
C SER A 774 -2.96 17.59 -16.22
N PHE A 775 -2.67 16.51 -15.48
CA PHE A 775 -2.28 15.24 -16.07
C PHE A 775 -3.36 14.68 -17.02
N ASP A 776 -4.63 14.67 -16.61
CA ASP A 776 -5.72 14.13 -17.44
C ASP A 776 -5.89 14.95 -18.73
N GLN A 777 -5.82 16.29 -18.64
CA GLN A 777 -5.86 17.18 -19.82
C GLN A 777 -4.70 16.90 -20.77
N THR A 778 -3.50 16.70 -20.22
CA THR A 778 -2.30 16.38 -21.03
C THR A 778 -2.46 15.02 -21.71
N MET A 779 -3.06 14.03 -21.05
CA MET A 779 -3.36 12.71 -21.63
C MET A 779 -4.34 12.80 -22.79
N ALA A 780 -5.43 13.55 -22.62
CA ALA A 780 -6.42 13.75 -23.68
C ALA A 780 -5.82 14.45 -24.90
N ALA A 781 -5.07 15.54 -24.69
CA ALA A 781 -4.42 16.28 -25.77
C ALA A 781 -3.38 15.44 -26.53
N ALA A 782 -2.59 14.63 -25.81
CA ALA A 782 -1.61 13.73 -26.42
C ALA A 782 -2.29 12.65 -27.28
N TRP A 783 -3.42 12.10 -26.82
CA TRP A 783 -4.18 11.12 -27.58
C TRP A 783 -4.78 11.70 -28.86
N ASP A 784 -5.40 12.89 -28.77
CA ASP A 784 -5.92 13.60 -29.94
C ASP A 784 -4.82 13.87 -30.98
N GLN A 785 -3.62 14.23 -30.53
CA GLN A 785 -2.46 14.41 -31.41
C GLN A 785 -2.02 13.11 -32.09
N CYS A 786 -2.05 11.97 -31.38
CA CYS A 786 -1.73 10.67 -31.97
C CYS A 786 -2.72 10.30 -33.09
N GLN A 787 -4.01 10.53 -32.89
CA GLN A 787 -5.03 10.30 -33.92
C GLN A 787 -4.86 11.22 -35.15
N ILE A 788 -4.25 12.40 -34.99
CA ILE A 788 -3.90 13.26 -36.13
C ILE A 788 -2.78 12.61 -36.96
N TYR A 789 -1.69 12.16 -36.34
CA TYR A 789 -0.54 11.59 -37.04
C TYR A 789 -0.75 10.17 -37.57
N TYR A 790 -1.58 9.37 -36.91
CA TYR A 790 -1.79 7.95 -37.24
C TYR A 790 -3.28 7.69 -37.50
N PRO A 791 -3.71 7.71 -38.78
CA PRO A 791 -5.12 7.57 -39.13
C PRO A 791 -5.77 6.28 -38.63
N ASP A 792 -5.06 5.16 -38.62
CA ASP A 792 -5.56 3.86 -38.13
C ASP A 792 -6.07 3.91 -36.68
N LEU A 793 -5.48 4.75 -35.81
CA LEU A 793 -5.92 4.95 -34.42
C LEU A 793 -7.28 5.65 -34.30
N ARG A 794 -7.84 6.19 -35.39
CA ARG A 794 -9.20 6.73 -35.41
C ARG A 794 -10.21 5.59 -35.52
N SER A 795 -9.83 4.42 -36.05
CA SER A 795 -10.75 3.32 -36.32
C SER A 795 -11.11 2.54 -35.05
N ARG A 796 -12.42 2.37 -34.80
CA ARG A 796 -12.93 1.49 -33.74
C ARG A 796 -12.63 0.00 -34.00
N GLU A 797 -12.30 -0.38 -35.23
CA GLU A 797 -11.81 -1.73 -35.52
C GLU A 797 -10.38 -1.94 -35.01
N CYS A 798 -9.55 -0.88 -35.05
CA CYS A 798 -8.16 -0.92 -34.60
C CYS A 798 -8.04 -0.84 -33.07
N VAL A 799 -8.73 0.12 -32.46
CA VAL A 799 -8.67 0.41 -31.01
C VAL A 799 -10.08 0.53 -30.42
N PRO A 800 -10.81 -0.58 -30.19
CA PRO A 800 -12.26 -0.58 -29.97
C PRO A 800 -12.73 0.15 -28.70
N ASN A 801 -11.87 0.29 -27.70
CA ASN A 801 -12.22 0.89 -26.40
C ASN A 801 -11.66 2.31 -26.24
N ALA A 802 -10.84 2.79 -27.17
CA ALA A 802 -10.18 4.08 -27.07
C ALA A 802 -11.18 5.24 -27.25
N PRO A 803 -11.01 6.35 -26.52
CA PRO A 803 -11.83 7.54 -26.69
C PRO A 803 -11.63 8.16 -28.07
N GLY A 804 -12.66 8.84 -28.58
CA GLY A 804 -12.58 9.56 -29.86
C GLY A 804 -12.42 8.67 -31.10
N THR A 805 -12.74 7.37 -31.01
CA THR A 805 -12.72 6.45 -32.16
C THR A 805 -14.03 6.49 -32.94
N ILE A 806 -13.96 6.22 -34.24
CA ILE A 806 -15.07 6.33 -35.19
C ILE A 806 -15.44 4.96 -35.78
N PRO A 807 -16.72 4.72 -36.15
CA PRO A 807 -17.24 3.42 -36.56
C PRO A 807 -16.91 3.02 -38.02
N PHE A 808 -15.67 3.27 -38.45
CA PHE A 808 -15.14 2.97 -39.78
C PHE A 808 -13.94 2.03 -39.67
N SER A 809 -13.77 1.15 -40.65
CA SER A 809 -12.62 0.25 -40.78
C SER A 809 -11.32 1.02 -41.02
N VAL A 810 -10.18 0.41 -40.76
CA VAL A 810 -8.86 1.02 -40.98
C VAL A 810 -8.72 1.52 -42.42
N ASN A 811 -9.15 0.74 -43.40
CA ASN A 811 -9.10 1.12 -44.82
C ASN A 811 -10.00 2.31 -45.16
N GLU A 812 -11.22 2.34 -44.60
CA GLU A 812 -12.15 3.47 -44.77
C GLU A 812 -11.56 4.76 -44.20
N VAL A 813 -10.92 4.68 -43.02
CA VAL A 813 -10.29 5.84 -42.40
C VAL A 813 -9.10 6.36 -43.19
N TYR A 814 -8.24 5.48 -43.71
CA TYR A 814 -7.17 5.90 -44.63
C TYR A 814 -7.72 6.56 -45.91
N LEU A 815 -8.86 6.07 -46.42
CA LEU A 815 -9.50 6.69 -47.57
C LEU A 815 -10.10 8.06 -47.22
N MET A 816 -10.72 8.21 -46.04
CA MET A 816 -11.19 9.50 -45.53
C MET A 816 -10.05 10.52 -45.41
N ASP A 817 -8.91 10.11 -44.84
CA ASP A 817 -7.70 10.93 -44.71
C ASP A 817 -7.18 11.38 -46.08
N LYS A 818 -7.12 10.46 -47.05
CA LYS A 818 -6.72 10.77 -48.44
C LYS A 818 -7.71 11.69 -49.18
N LEU A 819 -8.97 11.73 -48.76
CA LEU A 819 -10.03 12.55 -49.35
C LEU A 819 -10.28 13.86 -48.57
N ASP A 820 -9.45 14.18 -47.57
CA ASP A 820 -9.61 15.34 -46.68
C ASP A 820 -11.00 15.42 -46.02
N ILE A 821 -11.61 14.26 -45.74
CA ILE A 821 -12.89 14.18 -45.05
C ILE A 821 -12.64 14.41 -43.56
N ASP A 822 -13.28 15.44 -42.99
CA ASP A 822 -13.23 15.66 -41.54
C ASP A 822 -13.90 14.49 -40.82
N TRP A 823 -13.08 13.66 -40.19
CA TRP A 823 -13.51 12.47 -39.49
C TRP A 823 -14.07 12.77 -38.09
N ARG A 824 -13.77 13.95 -37.52
CA ARG A 824 -14.14 14.31 -36.14
C ARG A 824 -15.64 14.38 -35.92
N GLN A 825 -16.39 14.74 -36.96
CA GLN A 825 -17.86 14.73 -36.96
C GLN A 825 -18.47 13.33 -36.70
N TYR A 826 -17.67 12.26 -36.79
CA TYR A 826 -18.10 10.88 -36.56
C TYR A 826 -17.69 10.32 -35.20
N ARG A 827 -17.09 11.13 -34.31
CA ARG A 827 -16.77 10.71 -32.94
C ARG A 827 -18.02 10.67 -32.08
N ASP A 828 -18.01 9.80 -31.06
CA ASP A 828 -19.13 9.68 -30.11
C ASP A 828 -19.31 10.95 -29.25
N ASP A 829 -18.25 11.77 -29.11
CA ASP A 829 -18.22 13.04 -28.38
C ASP A 829 -18.37 14.29 -29.28
N ALA A 830 -18.74 14.11 -30.56
CA ALA A 830 -18.96 15.23 -31.47
C ALA A 830 -20.15 16.10 -31.03
N GLU A 831 -19.95 17.42 -30.93
CA GLU A 831 -21.00 18.37 -30.53
C GLU A 831 -22.13 18.52 -31.57
N GLN A 832 -21.83 18.22 -32.84
CA GLN A 832 -22.77 18.33 -33.95
C GLN A 832 -22.87 17.01 -34.72
N PRO A 833 -24.07 16.66 -35.25
CA PRO A 833 -24.22 15.47 -36.06
C PRO A 833 -23.43 15.57 -37.37
N PRO A 834 -22.95 14.45 -37.93
CA PRO A 834 -22.20 14.45 -39.17
C PRO A 834 -23.08 14.84 -40.36
N VAL A 835 -22.46 15.49 -41.35
CA VAL A 835 -23.12 15.94 -42.59
C VAL A 835 -23.70 14.76 -43.39
N LYS A 836 -23.02 13.61 -43.39
CA LYS A 836 -23.52 12.33 -43.89
C LYS A 836 -23.59 11.36 -42.72
N SER A 837 -24.67 10.60 -42.60
CA SER A 837 -24.73 9.49 -41.64
C SER A 837 -23.60 8.49 -41.89
N VAL A 838 -23.27 7.67 -40.88
CA VAL A 838 -22.24 6.63 -41.00
C VAL A 838 -22.51 5.73 -42.21
N GLN A 839 -23.77 5.32 -42.43
CA GLN A 839 -24.13 4.46 -43.57
C GLN A 839 -23.94 5.15 -44.92
N GLU A 840 -24.30 6.43 -45.03
CA GLU A 840 -24.10 7.21 -46.26
C GLU A 840 -22.63 7.46 -46.55
N MET A 841 -21.83 7.71 -45.51
CA MET A 841 -20.39 7.88 -45.66
C MET A 841 -19.71 6.58 -46.10
N LYS A 842 -20.07 5.42 -45.52
CA LYS A 842 -19.54 4.12 -45.98
C LYS A 842 -19.82 3.86 -47.45
N LYS A 843 -21.06 4.08 -47.92
CA LYS A 843 -21.41 3.98 -49.34
C LYS A 843 -20.61 4.94 -50.22
N HIS A 844 -20.37 6.16 -49.74
CA HIS A 844 -19.55 7.13 -50.47
C HIS A 844 -18.10 6.67 -50.60
N LEU A 845 -17.51 6.17 -49.51
CA LEU A 845 -16.14 5.64 -49.49
C LEU A 845 -16.01 4.40 -50.39
N GLU A 846 -16.99 3.48 -50.39
CA GLU A 846 -17.04 2.33 -51.30
C GLU A 846 -17.01 2.79 -52.77
N HIS A 847 -17.82 3.78 -53.14
CA HIS A 847 -17.86 4.33 -54.49
C HIS A 847 -16.52 4.98 -54.91
N GLU A 848 -15.91 5.76 -54.02
CA GLU A 848 -14.60 6.39 -54.28
C GLU A 848 -13.46 5.36 -54.35
N SER A 849 -13.54 4.26 -53.60
CA SER A 849 -12.58 3.16 -53.68
C SER A 849 -12.66 2.45 -55.04
N GLN A 850 -13.87 2.26 -55.59
CA GLN A 850 -14.08 1.59 -56.88
C GLN A 850 -13.60 2.43 -58.07
N LYS A 851 -13.67 3.77 -58.01
CA LYS A 851 -13.14 4.65 -59.05
C LYS A 851 -11.64 4.46 -59.29
N LYS A 852 -10.87 4.14 -58.23
CA LYS A 852 -9.42 3.93 -58.31
C LYS A 852 -9.01 2.57 -58.92
N THR A 853 -9.90 1.58 -58.96
CA THR A 853 -9.58 0.25 -59.51
C THR A 853 -9.78 0.18 -61.03
N THR A 854 -10.42 1.21 -61.62
CA THR A 854 -10.79 1.28 -63.04
C THR A 854 -9.89 2.22 -63.86
N THR A 855 -8.79 2.70 -63.26
CA THR A 855 -7.74 3.52 -63.90
C THR A 855 -6.40 2.89 -63.59
#